data_AF-A0A286RM88-F1
#
_entry.id   AF-A0A286RM88-F1
#
_cell.length_a   1.000
_cell.length_b   1.000
_cell.length_c   1.000
_cell.angle_alpha   90.00
_cell.angle_beta   90.00
_cell.angle_gamma   90.00
#
_symmetry.space_group_name_H-M   'P 1'
#
loop_
_entity.id
_entity.type
_entity.pdbx_description
1 polymer ?
#
loop_
_entity_poly.entity_id
_entity_poly.type
_entity_poly.pdbx_seq_one_letter_code
_entity_poly.pdbx_strand_id
1 'polypeptide(L)'
;MLRAVRLSAIVWCAALLGWIPGFAGDEPAPTPAVPTPAVAPGTPTPAVGQPGPTAATELAPAEKNFSREPPDERQTAGSGSQRIQLELGTNNPPSDPTANQPELRVRSEPLVTSGPPSSGSGGDSPAEDQPHAQVDPRTTPVDISPEPAAFNGVTPGQTTAAELLKQWGQPTDLKQFNQESRYLFQMPPFQQVEVLVRDDKVRSIVVRLEKSYPANLVAQHLELAAIRPVYISNPQGEILGQTFPERGVIFAFAPADQPGKASNMVTDIILEELNADAFILRAETFWESEPEVALRDLSHALKLDPQADRAWWLQARVQRLMGRSAEALQSIQRAVQLNPQEVQYRLDLAQILIENRQTAAATSQLEQVVAVADQRPHLKARALCLLGDVYHAADPPDFKKALENHYEAIKLAQALRTDPYPAYRVAAKDVLVDAHLGAARDIAWGVWEQKEAVVGRWLQRALELAEDLVQNERQSPRALFKVAATALAVSVALPTAVDPQPWLEKLDQAYQLLVQDVSPTRKAQFQWEYGAALYDAVQHYQAREQHDLALQYGQKAIEALEAGLAGHTPNPMDHYLIGRLYFRMGAIFAIQQKKHAEATPYYDKALDHLEAAAGQLDDATTGRLGETYVSMGVSYWETGQKERAVQLTEKGVQLMEKAVAARRLPESALTVPNSNLKTMREALSRTARAEGAPSTTPR
;
A
#
# COMPACT_ATOMS: atom_id res chain seq x y z
N MET A 1 -56.63 -5.65 -4.19
CA MET A 1 -55.39 -6.36 -4.59
C MET A 1 -54.15 -5.46 -4.67
N LEU A 2 -54.21 -4.23 -5.23
CA LEU A 2 -53.06 -3.29 -5.28
C LEU A 2 -52.41 -2.88 -3.94
N ARG A 3 -53.01 -3.18 -2.78
CA ARG A 3 -52.39 -2.94 -1.46
C ARG A 3 -51.47 -4.08 -0.97
N ALA A 4 -51.61 -5.30 -1.49
CA ALA A 4 -50.77 -6.43 -1.06
C ALA A 4 -49.32 -6.27 -1.53
N VAL A 5 -49.12 -5.90 -2.80
CA VAL A 5 -47.80 -5.64 -3.41
C VAL A 5 -47.01 -4.57 -2.63
N ARG A 6 -47.69 -3.57 -2.07
CA ARG A 6 -47.07 -2.45 -1.34
C ARG A 6 -46.50 -2.81 0.04
N LEU A 7 -47.01 -3.86 0.71
CA LEU A 7 -46.48 -4.30 2.01
C LEU A 7 -45.36 -5.34 1.85
N SER A 8 -45.50 -6.26 0.89
CA SER A 8 -44.48 -7.28 0.61
C SER A 8 -43.16 -6.69 0.13
N ALA A 9 -43.19 -5.65 -0.72
CA ALA A 9 -41.98 -5.02 -1.25
C ALA A 9 -41.15 -4.28 -0.18
N ILE A 10 -41.81 -3.66 0.82
CA ILE A 10 -41.14 -2.87 1.88
C ILE A 10 -40.40 -3.79 2.86
N VAL A 11 -41.02 -4.91 3.26
CA VAL A 11 -40.39 -5.88 4.18
C VAL A 11 -39.20 -6.59 3.54
N TRP A 12 -39.24 -6.86 2.23
CA TRP A 12 -38.11 -7.48 1.51
C TRP A 12 -36.94 -6.51 1.26
N CYS A 13 -37.22 -5.21 1.12
CA CYS A 13 -36.16 -4.20 0.96
C CYS A 13 -35.25 -4.04 2.19
N ALA A 14 -35.73 -4.40 3.39
CA ALA A 14 -34.88 -4.44 4.58
C ALA A 14 -33.83 -5.57 4.53
N ALA A 15 -34.16 -6.72 3.92
CA ALA A 15 -33.20 -7.81 3.69
C ALA A 15 -32.19 -7.48 2.57
N LEU A 16 -32.63 -6.74 1.53
CA LEU A 16 -31.82 -6.34 0.38
C LEU A 16 -30.64 -5.39 0.70
N LEU A 17 -30.52 -4.88 1.93
CA LEU A 17 -29.38 -4.05 2.35
C LEU A 17 -28.13 -4.85 2.74
N GLY A 18 -28.20 -6.18 2.81
CA GLY A 18 -27.08 -7.06 3.15
C GLY A 18 -26.90 -7.26 4.67
N TRP A 19 -28.01 -7.36 5.39
CA TRP A 19 -28.02 -7.56 6.84
C TRP A 19 -28.22 -9.04 7.21
N ILE A 20 -27.29 -9.56 8.01
CA ILE A 20 -27.24 -10.90 8.62
C ILE A 20 -26.94 -12.07 7.65
N PRO A 21 -25.78 -12.75 7.77
CA PRO A 21 -25.67 -14.13 7.31
C PRO A 21 -26.35 -15.08 8.32
N GLY A 22 -27.38 -15.80 7.87
CA GLY A 22 -27.99 -16.90 8.63
C GLY A 22 -29.36 -16.60 9.24
N PHE A 23 -30.40 -16.79 8.43
CA PHE A 23 -31.73 -17.22 8.91
C PHE A 23 -32.37 -18.16 7.87
N ALA A 24 -31.88 -19.39 7.83
CA ALA A 24 -32.58 -20.52 7.23
C ALA A 24 -33.25 -21.28 8.38
N GLY A 25 -34.57 -21.15 8.50
CA GLY A 25 -35.32 -21.84 9.54
C GLY A 25 -35.67 -23.27 9.13
N ASP A 26 -35.23 -24.23 9.94
CA ASP A 26 -35.89 -25.52 10.15
C ASP A 26 -35.59 -25.96 11.58
N GLU A 27 -36.47 -25.61 12.52
CA GLU A 27 -36.45 -26.17 13.88
C GLU A 27 -37.07 -27.58 13.85
N PRO A 28 -36.34 -28.65 14.23
CA PRO A 28 -36.97 -29.91 14.56
C PRO A 28 -37.68 -29.80 15.92
N ALA A 29 -38.94 -30.28 15.96
CA ALA A 29 -39.77 -30.23 17.16
C ALA A 29 -39.12 -30.91 18.39
N PRO A 30 -39.42 -30.44 19.62
CA PRO A 30 -38.75 -30.92 20.83
C PRO A 30 -39.12 -32.37 21.16
N THR A 31 -38.11 -33.21 21.38
CA THR A 31 -38.26 -34.56 21.94
C THR A 31 -38.32 -34.54 23.48
N PRO A 32 -39.03 -35.48 24.13
CA PRO A 32 -39.34 -35.40 25.55
C PRO A 32 -38.15 -35.78 26.45
N ALA A 33 -38.07 -35.15 27.63
CA ALA A 33 -37.03 -35.37 28.62
C ALA A 33 -37.12 -36.73 29.33
N VAL A 34 -35.96 -37.30 29.67
CA VAL A 34 -35.76 -38.49 30.51
C VAL A 34 -34.59 -38.18 31.48
N PRO A 35 -34.61 -38.61 32.75
CA PRO A 35 -34.12 -37.75 33.84
C PRO A 35 -32.65 -37.95 34.26
N THR A 36 -32.11 -36.92 34.92
CA THR A 36 -30.87 -36.96 35.72
C THR A 36 -31.08 -37.65 37.09
N PRO A 37 -30.08 -38.38 37.61
CA PRO A 37 -30.05 -38.81 39.01
C PRO A 37 -29.40 -37.76 39.95
N ALA A 38 -29.76 -37.84 41.22
CA ALA A 38 -29.64 -36.81 42.27
C ALA A 38 -28.23 -36.35 42.72
N VAL A 39 -28.23 -35.16 43.35
CA VAL A 39 -27.14 -34.46 44.07
C VAL A 39 -27.06 -35.03 45.52
N ALA A 40 -25.94 -35.03 46.26
CA ALA A 40 -25.37 -33.92 47.08
C ALA A 40 -24.38 -34.49 48.14
N PRO A 41 -23.73 -33.70 49.03
CA PRO A 41 -23.42 -32.25 49.04
C PRO A 41 -21.92 -31.93 49.30
N GLY A 42 -21.51 -30.65 49.22
CA GLY A 42 -20.16 -30.21 49.60
C GLY A 42 -19.82 -28.72 49.41
N THR A 43 -20.66 -27.81 49.91
CA THR A 43 -20.41 -26.35 50.00
C THR A 43 -19.49 -26.00 51.20
N PRO A 44 -18.84 -24.80 51.29
CA PRO A 44 -19.31 -23.51 50.77
C PRO A 44 -18.30 -22.55 50.08
N THR A 45 -18.87 -21.63 49.28
CA THR A 45 -18.36 -20.32 48.85
C THR A 45 -18.23 -19.33 50.04
N PRO A 46 -17.56 -18.15 49.95
CA PRO A 46 -17.52 -17.16 48.84
C PRO A 46 -16.05 -16.78 48.43
N ALA A 47 -15.70 -15.69 47.72
CA ALA A 47 -16.40 -14.46 47.34
C ALA A 47 -15.88 -13.80 46.02
N VAL A 48 -16.41 -12.61 45.71
CA VAL A 48 -16.01 -11.69 44.61
C VAL A 48 -14.68 -10.97 44.93
N GLY A 49 -13.86 -10.69 43.91
CA GLY A 49 -12.77 -9.72 44.00
C GLY A 49 -12.06 -9.45 42.66
N GLN A 50 -12.00 -8.19 42.24
CA GLN A 50 -10.98 -7.71 41.28
C GLN A 50 -9.58 -7.77 41.93
N PRO A 51 -8.51 -7.72 41.13
CA PRO A 51 -7.41 -6.85 41.48
C PRO A 51 -6.97 -5.93 40.33
N GLY A 52 -6.87 -4.63 40.66
CA GLY A 52 -5.97 -3.71 39.97
C GLY A 52 -4.50 -3.95 40.37
N PRO A 53 -3.55 -3.13 39.87
CA PRO A 53 -2.14 -3.47 39.88
C PRO A 53 -1.45 -3.20 41.22
N THR A 54 -0.57 -4.11 41.65
CA THR A 54 0.45 -3.89 42.68
C THR A 54 1.80 -4.48 42.25
N ALA A 55 2.88 -3.88 42.77
CA ALA A 55 4.25 -4.06 42.27
C ALA A 55 5.09 -5.05 43.10
N ALA A 56 6.34 -5.24 42.66
CA ALA A 56 7.39 -6.14 43.17
C ALA A 56 7.13 -7.64 42.88
N THR A 57 8.14 -8.48 42.62
CA THR A 57 9.58 -8.36 42.96
C THR A 57 10.46 -8.96 41.86
N GLU A 58 11.73 -8.55 41.78
CA GLU A 58 12.73 -9.10 40.88
C GLU A 58 12.94 -10.61 41.05
N LEU A 59 12.86 -11.36 39.95
CA LEU A 59 13.49 -12.68 39.80
C LEU A 59 14.09 -12.76 38.39
N ALA A 60 15.42 -12.66 38.30
CA ALA A 60 16.13 -12.73 37.04
C ALA A 60 16.09 -14.15 36.43
N PRO A 61 15.71 -14.32 35.15
CA PRO A 61 15.98 -15.54 34.41
C PRO A 61 17.36 -15.46 33.73
N ALA A 62 18.09 -16.58 33.77
CA ALA A 62 19.47 -16.68 33.28
C ALA A 62 19.62 -16.26 31.80
N GLU A 63 20.64 -15.45 31.52
CA GLU A 63 21.08 -15.09 30.18
C GLU A 63 21.51 -16.33 29.38
N LYS A 64 20.64 -16.82 28.50
CA LYS A 64 21.10 -17.49 27.28
C LYS A 64 21.39 -16.42 26.25
N ASN A 65 22.65 -15.96 26.23
CA ASN A 65 23.19 -15.15 25.15
C ASN A 65 23.17 -15.96 23.84
N PHE A 66 22.04 -15.91 23.15
CA PHE A 66 21.99 -16.14 21.72
C PHE A 66 22.43 -14.86 21.06
N SER A 67 23.68 -14.82 20.59
CA SER A 67 24.15 -13.79 19.69
C SER A 67 23.26 -13.80 18.44
N ARG A 68 22.29 -12.89 18.41
CA ARG A 68 21.53 -12.56 17.22
C ARG A 68 22.35 -11.56 16.44
N GLU A 69 23.24 -12.08 15.61
CA GLU A 69 23.71 -11.30 14.47
C GLU A 69 22.49 -10.84 13.65
N PRO A 70 22.56 -9.68 12.95
CA PRO A 70 21.55 -9.32 11.96
C PRO A 70 21.42 -10.44 10.90
N PRO A 71 20.43 -10.42 10.00
CA PRO A 71 20.56 -11.25 8.80
C PRO A 71 21.94 -10.99 8.18
N ASP A 72 22.56 -12.04 7.67
CA ASP A 72 23.49 -11.89 6.55
C ASP A 72 22.72 -11.18 5.42
N GLU A 73 22.70 -9.85 5.45
CA GLU A 73 23.19 -9.11 4.29
C GLU A 73 24.55 -9.74 3.99
N ARG A 74 24.55 -10.73 3.10
CA ARG A 74 25.80 -11.28 2.63
C ARG A 74 26.60 -10.10 2.14
N GLN A 75 27.79 -9.99 2.69
CA GLN A 75 28.93 -9.44 1.98
C GLN A 75 29.00 -10.19 0.65
N THR A 76 28.33 -9.65 -0.37
CA THR A 76 28.89 -9.62 -1.71
C THR A 76 30.30 -9.07 -1.55
N ALA A 77 31.26 -9.57 -2.33
CA ALA A 77 32.68 -9.29 -2.12
C ALA A 77 33.07 -7.84 -2.50
N GLY A 78 32.51 -6.87 -1.78
CA GLY A 78 33.05 -5.52 -1.62
C GLY A 78 34.24 -5.60 -0.69
N SER A 79 35.40 -5.21 -1.20
CA SER A 79 36.66 -5.14 -0.45
C SER A 79 36.46 -4.36 0.86
N GLY A 80 36.94 -4.94 1.96
CA GLY A 80 36.55 -4.51 3.30
C GLY A 80 37.01 -3.11 3.66
N SER A 81 36.08 -2.16 3.75
CA SER A 81 36.30 -0.82 4.30
C SER A 81 36.52 -0.85 5.82
N GLN A 82 37.69 -1.32 6.26
CA GLN A 82 38.16 -1.12 7.62
C GLN A 82 38.42 0.38 7.87
N ARG A 83 37.62 1.00 8.76
CA ARG A 83 37.90 2.34 9.30
C ARG A 83 39.21 2.30 10.09
N ILE A 84 40.25 2.97 9.59
CA ILE A 84 41.48 3.23 10.34
C ILE A 84 41.36 4.61 11.00
N GLN A 85 41.48 4.65 12.34
CA GLN A 85 41.59 5.88 13.12
C GLN A 85 42.95 6.56 12.90
N LEU A 86 42.98 7.89 12.82
CA LEU A 86 44.20 8.70 12.86
C LEU A 86 44.00 9.94 13.74
N GLU A 87 45.04 10.30 14.49
CA GLU A 87 45.00 11.29 15.56
C GLU A 87 45.18 12.74 15.05
N LEU A 88 44.71 13.69 15.86
CA LEU A 88 44.69 15.13 15.54
C LEU A 88 46.04 15.81 15.85
N GLY A 89 46.64 16.44 14.84
CA GLY A 89 47.77 17.36 14.99
C GLY A 89 47.43 18.76 14.45
N THR A 90 47.47 19.78 15.31
CA THR A 90 47.13 21.17 14.97
C THR A 90 48.36 21.98 14.53
N ASN A 91 48.27 22.79 13.46
CA ASN A 91 48.62 24.23 13.46
C ASN A 91 48.49 24.92 12.07
N ASN A 92 48.51 26.27 12.11
CA ASN A 92 48.05 27.24 11.09
C ASN A 92 48.97 27.47 9.84
N PRO A 93 48.44 28.10 8.76
CA PRO A 93 49.11 28.31 7.46
C PRO A 93 49.94 29.62 7.37
N PRO A 94 50.57 29.93 6.21
CA PRO A 94 49.97 30.98 5.35
C PRO A 94 50.26 30.95 3.81
N SER A 95 49.38 31.65 3.08
CA SER A 95 49.59 32.49 1.86
C SER A 95 49.90 31.90 0.46
N ASP A 96 48.97 32.23 -0.45
CA ASP A 96 48.85 32.14 -1.93
C ASP A 96 49.86 33.02 -2.73
N PRO A 97 49.89 33.07 -4.10
CA PRO A 97 49.17 32.28 -5.12
C PRO A 97 50.00 31.81 -6.37
N THR A 98 49.27 31.22 -7.34
CA THR A 98 49.53 31.09 -8.80
C THR A 98 50.06 29.78 -9.39
N ALA A 99 49.18 28.77 -9.46
CA ALA A 99 49.14 27.80 -10.57
C ALA A 99 47.69 27.27 -10.74
N ASN A 100 47.33 26.79 -11.92
CA ASN A 100 45.98 26.34 -12.32
C ASN A 100 45.15 25.66 -11.21
N GLN A 101 44.01 26.25 -10.87
CA GLN A 101 43.02 25.63 -9.97
C GLN A 101 42.41 24.38 -10.64
N PRO A 102 42.39 23.21 -9.98
CA PRO A 102 41.65 22.06 -10.48
C PRO A 102 40.15 22.25 -10.22
N GLU A 103 39.40 22.50 -11.30
CA GLU A 103 37.94 22.57 -11.27
C GLU A 103 37.32 21.18 -11.34
N LEU A 104 36.40 20.88 -10.42
CA LEU A 104 35.54 19.70 -10.47
C LEU A 104 34.46 19.90 -11.55
N ARG A 105 34.79 19.58 -12.82
CA ARG A 105 33.85 19.62 -13.94
C ARG A 105 33.24 18.25 -14.19
N VAL A 106 32.00 18.04 -13.76
CA VAL A 106 31.14 16.98 -14.30
C VAL A 106 30.79 17.39 -15.73
N ARG A 107 31.33 16.70 -16.74
CA ARG A 107 30.94 16.95 -18.13
C ARG A 107 29.60 16.28 -18.41
N SER A 108 28.56 17.07 -18.59
CA SER A 108 27.33 16.67 -19.27
C SER A 108 27.33 17.28 -20.68
N GLU A 109 26.86 16.56 -21.70
CA GLU A 109 26.38 17.25 -22.91
C GLU A 109 25.13 18.07 -22.57
N PRO A 110 24.96 19.29 -23.11
CA PRO A 110 23.82 20.14 -22.79
C PRO A 110 22.50 19.52 -23.26
N LEU A 111 21.44 19.66 -22.46
CA LEU A 111 20.10 19.13 -22.80
C LEU A 111 19.61 19.67 -24.16
N VAL A 112 19.50 18.79 -25.14
CA VAL A 112 18.90 19.10 -26.45
C VAL A 112 17.37 19.08 -26.31
N THR A 113 16.75 20.25 -26.16
CA THR A 113 15.30 20.40 -26.28
C THR A 113 14.92 20.66 -27.74
N SER A 114 14.17 19.73 -28.35
CA SER A 114 13.74 19.84 -29.74
C SER A 114 12.51 20.73 -29.90
N GLY A 115 12.69 21.97 -30.36
CA GLY A 115 11.60 22.89 -30.74
C GLY A 115 11.98 23.74 -31.97
N PRO A 116 11.04 24.07 -32.88
CA PRO A 116 11.35 24.80 -34.10
C PRO A 116 11.55 26.31 -33.85
N PRO A 117 12.38 26.99 -34.64
CA PRO A 117 12.67 28.41 -34.44
C PRO A 117 11.55 29.31 -34.96
N SER A 118 11.03 30.20 -34.12
CA SER A 118 10.21 31.34 -34.53
C SER A 118 11.07 32.62 -34.60
N SER A 119 11.04 33.29 -35.74
CA SER A 119 11.76 34.55 -35.98
C SER A 119 11.04 35.73 -35.34
N GLY A 120 11.74 36.51 -34.50
CA GLY A 120 11.26 37.78 -33.95
C GLY A 120 12.42 38.68 -33.55
N SER A 121 12.42 39.93 -34.01
CA SER A 121 13.59 40.84 -33.93
C SER A 121 13.43 41.94 -32.88
N GLY A 122 14.49 42.16 -32.10
CA GLY A 122 14.89 43.49 -31.61
C GLY A 122 14.31 43.96 -30.28
N GLY A 123 15.21 44.36 -29.37
CA GLY A 123 14.86 45.03 -28.11
C GLY A 123 15.95 44.89 -27.05
N ASP A 124 16.98 45.74 -27.11
CA ASP A 124 17.95 45.85 -26.02
C ASP A 124 17.29 46.40 -24.75
N SER A 125 17.43 45.68 -23.64
CA SER A 125 17.31 46.18 -22.27
C SER A 125 18.06 45.24 -21.33
N PRO A 126 18.75 45.75 -20.29
CA PRO A 126 19.47 44.89 -19.36
C PRO A 126 18.47 44.12 -18.50
N ALA A 127 18.41 42.80 -18.70
CA ALA A 127 17.61 41.92 -17.86
C ALA A 127 18.24 41.86 -16.46
N GLU A 128 17.45 42.24 -15.44
CA GLU A 128 17.78 41.92 -14.05
C GLU A 128 17.80 40.40 -13.87
N ASP A 129 18.81 39.89 -13.15
CA ASP A 129 18.95 38.46 -12.81
C ASP A 129 17.74 37.99 -11.99
N GLN A 130 16.72 37.47 -12.68
CA GLN A 130 15.70 36.65 -12.02
C GLN A 130 16.34 35.30 -11.69
N PRO A 131 16.33 34.85 -10.42
CA PRO A 131 16.87 33.55 -10.10
C PRO A 131 16.09 32.48 -10.88
N HIS A 132 16.77 31.79 -11.80
CA HIS A 132 16.19 30.66 -12.52
C HIS A 132 15.60 29.70 -11.48
N ALA A 133 14.27 29.51 -11.54
CA ALA A 133 13.58 28.64 -10.61
C ALA A 133 14.22 27.25 -10.66
N GLN A 134 14.81 26.81 -9.54
CA GLN A 134 15.42 25.49 -9.46
C GLN A 134 14.35 24.46 -9.76
N VAL A 135 14.54 23.73 -10.86
CA VAL A 135 13.66 22.64 -11.28
C VAL A 135 13.73 21.57 -10.20
N ASP A 136 12.65 21.40 -9.44
CA ASP A 136 12.60 20.37 -8.40
C ASP A 136 12.63 18.98 -9.07
N PRO A 137 13.65 18.14 -8.82
CA PRO A 137 13.76 16.82 -9.44
C PRO A 137 12.59 15.88 -9.11
N ARG A 138 11.78 16.22 -8.09
CA ARG A 138 10.55 15.51 -7.72
C ARG A 138 9.35 15.87 -8.61
N THR A 139 9.28 17.11 -9.11
CA THR A 139 8.11 17.59 -9.89
C THR A 139 8.35 17.59 -11.39
N THR A 140 9.62 17.59 -11.82
CA THR A 140 9.99 17.60 -13.24
C THR A 140 11.06 16.53 -13.50
N PRO A 141 10.69 15.24 -13.53
CA PRO A 141 11.65 14.16 -13.73
C PRO A 141 12.27 14.24 -15.14
N VAL A 142 13.50 14.74 -15.21
CA VAL A 142 14.32 14.65 -16.43
C VAL A 142 14.78 13.20 -16.60
N ASP A 143 14.74 12.70 -17.84
CA ASP A 143 15.32 11.40 -18.16
C ASP A 143 16.82 11.55 -18.40
N ILE A 144 17.59 11.37 -17.33
CA ILE A 144 19.04 11.55 -17.31
C ILE A 144 19.69 10.20 -17.57
N SER A 145 20.33 10.05 -18.73
CA SER A 145 21.11 8.86 -19.06
C SER A 145 22.23 8.63 -18.02
N PRO A 146 22.30 7.43 -17.40
CA PRO A 146 23.38 7.11 -16.48
C PRO A 146 24.75 7.09 -17.18
N GLU A 147 25.69 7.87 -16.65
CA GLU A 147 27.07 7.96 -17.12
C GLU A 147 27.96 8.27 -15.90
N PRO A 148 29.03 7.52 -15.61
CA PRO A 148 29.86 7.79 -14.43
C PRO A 148 30.56 9.15 -14.55
N ALA A 149 30.55 9.93 -13.48
CA ALA A 149 31.24 11.21 -13.42
C ALA A 149 32.76 11.04 -13.53
N ALA A 150 33.42 12.03 -14.13
CA ALA A 150 34.87 12.11 -14.23
C ALA A 150 35.43 13.12 -13.22
N PHE A 151 36.58 12.83 -12.65
CA PHE A 151 37.40 13.80 -11.92
C PHE A 151 38.71 13.98 -12.69
N ASN A 152 39.07 15.22 -13.05
CA ASN A 152 40.33 15.56 -13.76
C ASN A 152 40.69 14.62 -14.94
N GLY A 153 39.69 14.19 -15.74
CA GLY A 153 39.88 13.32 -16.91
C GLY A 153 39.89 11.81 -16.65
N VAL A 154 39.75 11.39 -15.39
CA VAL A 154 39.69 9.99 -14.97
C VAL A 154 38.24 9.63 -14.61
N THR A 155 37.73 8.57 -15.23
CA THR A 155 36.35 8.09 -15.07
C THR A 155 36.36 6.65 -14.53
N PRO A 156 35.75 6.38 -13.36
CA PRO A 156 35.58 5.03 -12.83
C PRO A 156 34.94 4.06 -13.84
N GLY A 157 35.39 2.80 -13.83
CA GLY A 157 34.98 1.75 -14.76
C GLY A 157 35.56 1.88 -16.19
N GLN A 158 36.09 3.06 -16.56
CA GLN A 158 36.61 3.33 -17.91
C GLN A 158 38.14 3.47 -17.94
N THR A 159 38.70 4.36 -17.11
CA THR A 159 40.13 4.73 -17.16
C THR A 159 41.04 3.64 -16.56
N THR A 160 42.14 3.34 -17.25
CA THR A 160 43.14 2.36 -16.82
C THR A 160 44.18 2.92 -15.84
N ALA A 161 44.95 2.05 -15.18
CA ALA A 161 46.05 2.49 -14.30
C ALA A 161 47.13 3.28 -15.06
N ALA A 162 47.44 2.85 -16.29
CA ALA A 162 48.40 3.52 -17.16
C ALA A 162 47.92 4.91 -17.60
N GLU A 163 46.63 5.07 -17.89
CA GLU A 163 46.03 6.36 -18.24
C GLU A 163 45.96 7.30 -17.05
N LEU A 164 45.58 6.81 -15.86
CA LEU A 164 45.61 7.56 -14.60
C LEU A 164 47.00 8.17 -14.36
N LEU A 165 48.06 7.35 -14.38
CA LEU A 165 49.43 7.81 -14.15
C LEU A 165 49.95 8.73 -15.27
N LYS A 166 49.46 8.56 -16.50
CA LYS A 166 49.77 9.46 -17.62
C LYS A 166 49.10 10.83 -17.47
N GLN A 167 47.89 10.88 -16.91
CA GLN A 167 47.14 12.12 -16.72
C GLN A 167 47.57 12.89 -15.45
N TRP A 168 47.73 12.19 -14.32
CA TRP A 168 47.95 12.81 -13.00
C TRP A 168 49.40 12.71 -12.51
N GLY A 169 50.27 11.96 -13.20
CA GLY A 169 51.64 11.74 -12.80
C GLY A 169 51.80 10.63 -11.75
N GLN A 170 52.92 10.68 -11.01
CA GLN A 170 53.22 9.69 -9.98
C GLN A 170 52.47 9.99 -8.67
N PRO A 171 51.97 8.96 -7.96
CA PRO A 171 51.31 9.15 -6.67
C PRO A 171 52.32 9.53 -5.59
N THR A 172 51.83 10.20 -4.54
CA THR A 172 52.55 10.48 -3.29
C THR A 172 52.77 9.21 -2.46
N ASP A 173 51.84 8.26 -2.50
CA ASP A 173 51.93 6.95 -1.86
C ASP A 173 51.18 5.89 -2.70
N LEU A 174 51.65 4.64 -2.69
CA LEU A 174 51.06 3.52 -3.40
C LEU A 174 51.04 2.29 -2.49
N LYS A 175 49.85 1.79 -2.17
CA LYS A 175 49.66 0.56 -1.39
C LYS A 175 48.98 -0.50 -2.24
N GLN A 176 49.56 -1.68 -2.31
CA GLN A 176 48.98 -2.82 -3.01
C GLN A 176 48.44 -3.83 -2.01
N PHE A 177 47.20 -4.27 -2.24
CA PHE A 177 46.48 -5.23 -1.42
C PHE A 177 45.83 -6.28 -2.35
N ASN A 178 46.43 -7.46 -2.46
CA ASN A 178 45.99 -8.53 -3.35
C ASN A 178 45.88 -8.07 -4.83
N GLN A 179 44.65 -7.99 -5.38
CA GLN A 179 44.37 -7.54 -6.75
C GLN A 179 44.03 -6.04 -6.85
N GLU A 180 44.07 -5.31 -5.72
CA GLU A 180 43.73 -3.90 -5.63
C GLU A 180 44.97 -3.05 -5.39
N SER A 181 45.07 -1.92 -6.09
CA SER A 181 46.14 -0.92 -5.94
C SER A 181 45.52 0.42 -5.55
N ARG A 182 45.97 0.96 -4.43
CA ARG A 182 45.48 2.20 -3.81
C ARG A 182 46.53 3.30 -4.03
N TYR A 183 46.22 4.22 -4.93
CA TYR A 183 47.07 5.34 -5.30
C TYR A 183 46.66 6.57 -4.50
N LEU A 184 47.63 7.29 -3.94
CA LEU A 184 47.39 8.51 -3.18
C LEU A 184 48.01 9.72 -3.87
N PHE A 185 47.26 10.80 -4.02
CA PHE A 185 47.69 12.05 -4.64
C PHE A 185 47.39 13.24 -3.72
N GLN A 186 48.27 14.24 -3.73
CA GLN A 186 48.03 15.56 -3.16
C GLN A 186 47.70 16.53 -4.31
N MET A 187 46.51 17.14 -4.28
CA MET A 187 45.99 17.98 -5.36
C MET A 187 45.29 19.21 -4.78
N PRO A 188 46.00 20.30 -4.43
CA PRO A 188 45.39 21.51 -3.87
C PRO A 188 44.28 22.06 -4.79
N PRO A 189 43.09 22.45 -4.27
CA PRO A 189 42.74 22.66 -2.86
C PRO A 189 42.07 21.45 -2.18
N PHE A 190 42.29 20.23 -2.68
CA PHE A 190 41.83 18.99 -2.04
C PHE A 190 42.91 18.47 -1.09
N GLN A 191 42.52 18.13 0.14
CA GLN A 191 43.44 17.67 1.17
C GLN A 191 44.15 16.37 0.75
N GLN A 192 43.40 15.48 0.11
CA GLN A 192 43.83 14.14 -0.25
C GLN A 192 42.92 13.60 -1.36
N VAL A 193 43.50 13.09 -2.45
CA VAL A 193 42.78 12.33 -3.47
C VAL A 193 43.30 10.91 -3.46
N GLU A 194 42.40 9.94 -3.36
CA GLU A 194 42.72 8.53 -3.32
C GLU A 194 42.02 7.82 -4.48
N VAL A 195 42.73 6.94 -5.20
CA VAL A 195 42.19 6.18 -6.32
C VAL A 195 42.38 4.69 -6.08
N LEU A 196 41.27 3.96 -6.09
CA LEU A 196 41.27 2.50 -6.05
C LEU A 196 41.29 1.96 -7.49
N VAL A 197 42.27 1.12 -7.80
CA VAL A 197 42.39 0.42 -9.08
C VAL A 197 42.28 -1.08 -8.85
N ARG A 198 41.43 -1.76 -9.61
CA ARG A 198 41.29 -3.23 -9.64
C ARG A 198 41.08 -3.70 -11.07
N ASP A 199 41.75 -4.78 -11.46
CA ASP A 199 41.71 -5.34 -12.82
C ASP A 199 42.16 -4.35 -13.90
N ASP A 200 43.23 -3.59 -13.62
CA ASP A 200 43.76 -2.48 -14.44
C ASP A 200 42.75 -1.36 -14.75
N LYS A 201 41.69 -1.22 -13.95
CA LYS A 201 40.70 -0.13 -14.06
C LYS A 201 40.53 0.62 -12.75
N VAL A 202 40.39 1.94 -12.85
CA VAL A 202 39.92 2.78 -11.75
C VAL A 202 38.50 2.33 -11.37
N ARG A 203 38.28 1.99 -10.09
CA ARG A 203 36.98 1.56 -9.55
C ARG A 203 36.33 2.66 -8.71
N SER A 204 37.12 3.40 -7.95
CA SER A 204 36.65 4.58 -7.24
C SER A 204 37.73 5.66 -7.09
N ILE A 205 37.28 6.90 -6.93
CA ILE A 205 38.07 8.09 -6.63
C ILE A 205 37.46 8.75 -5.39
N VAL A 206 38.21 8.85 -4.29
CA VAL A 206 37.79 9.55 -3.07
C VAL A 206 38.51 10.89 -3.00
N VAL A 207 37.76 11.98 -3.06
CA VAL A 207 38.26 13.36 -2.96
C VAL A 207 37.90 13.92 -1.59
N ARG A 208 38.88 14.05 -0.70
CA ARG A 208 38.70 14.64 0.63
C ARG A 208 38.83 16.16 0.59
N LEU A 209 37.83 16.84 1.13
CA LEU A 209 37.77 18.30 1.21
C LEU A 209 38.49 18.78 2.49
N GLU A 210 39.22 19.90 2.39
CA GLU A 210 39.94 20.48 3.55
C GLU A 210 39.01 20.93 4.70
N LYS A 211 37.75 21.20 4.38
CA LYS A 211 36.67 21.53 5.30
C LYS A 211 35.35 21.00 4.73
N SER A 212 34.32 20.91 5.57
CA SER A 212 33.02 20.45 5.11
C SER A 212 32.20 21.57 4.44
N TYR A 213 31.38 21.20 3.45
CA TYR A 213 30.54 22.12 2.68
C TYR A 213 29.07 21.67 2.62
N PRO A 214 28.10 22.59 2.57
CA PRO A 214 26.69 22.24 2.40
C PRO A 214 26.42 21.41 1.13
N ALA A 215 25.75 20.28 1.26
CA ALA A 215 25.55 19.31 0.18
C ALA A 215 24.81 19.87 -1.05
N ASN A 216 23.92 20.84 -0.87
CA ASN A 216 23.24 21.53 -1.97
C ASN A 216 24.21 22.41 -2.80
N LEU A 217 25.16 23.09 -2.17
CA LEU A 217 26.18 23.88 -2.86
C LEU A 217 27.16 22.97 -3.62
N VAL A 218 27.59 21.87 -3.00
CA VAL A 218 28.42 20.86 -3.70
C VAL A 218 27.65 20.30 -4.90
N ALA A 219 26.39 19.89 -4.72
CA ALA A 219 25.57 19.39 -5.83
C ALA A 219 25.40 20.43 -6.97
N GLN A 220 25.25 21.71 -6.64
CA GLN A 220 25.17 22.78 -7.63
C GLN A 220 26.48 22.95 -8.41
N HIS A 221 27.63 22.97 -7.72
CA HIS A 221 28.94 23.06 -8.37
C HIS A 221 29.28 21.85 -9.25
N LEU A 222 28.69 20.69 -8.96
CA LEU A 222 28.87 19.45 -9.74
C LEU A 222 27.79 19.23 -10.80
N GLU A 223 26.89 20.19 -11.04
CA GLU A 223 25.74 20.06 -11.94
C GLU A 223 24.76 18.92 -11.56
N LEU A 224 24.87 18.38 -10.34
CA LEU A 224 24.04 17.29 -9.81
C LEU A 224 22.69 17.78 -9.27
N ALA A 225 22.45 19.09 -9.21
CA ALA A 225 21.22 19.67 -8.64
C ALA A 225 19.93 19.24 -9.36
N ALA A 226 20.01 18.83 -10.64
CA ALA A 226 18.89 18.28 -11.39
C ALA A 226 18.66 16.76 -11.16
N ILE A 227 19.60 16.07 -10.50
CA ILE A 227 19.51 14.64 -10.18
C ILE A 227 18.97 14.48 -8.77
N ARG A 228 17.97 13.62 -8.60
CA ARG A 228 17.43 13.28 -7.28
C ARG A 228 18.41 12.39 -6.50
N PRO A 229 18.96 12.82 -5.35
CA PRO A 229 19.78 11.94 -4.52
C PRO A 229 18.92 10.95 -3.72
N VAL A 230 19.59 9.93 -3.17
CA VAL A 230 19.07 9.12 -2.05
C VAL A 230 20.08 9.13 -0.90
N TYR A 231 19.59 9.17 0.35
CA TYR A 231 20.45 9.09 1.53
C TYR A 231 20.95 7.66 1.77
N ILE A 232 22.21 7.54 2.17
CA ILE A 232 22.82 6.28 2.61
C ILE A 232 22.81 6.28 4.14
N SER A 233 22.27 5.21 4.74
CA SER A 233 22.22 5.05 6.20
C SER A 233 22.85 3.74 6.65
N ASN A 234 23.34 3.67 7.89
CA ASN A 234 23.76 2.41 8.51
C ASN A 234 22.55 1.63 9.10
N PRO A 235 22.73 0.36 9.55
CA PRO A 235 21.66 -0.44 10.16
C PRO A 235 21.03 0.16 11.43
N GLN A 236 21.66 1.17 12.04
CA GLN A 236 21.14 1.92 13.19
C GLN A 236 20.27 3.12 12.77
N GLY A 237 20.21 3.45 11.48
CA GLY A 237 19.44 4.58 10.94
C GLY A 237 20.19 5.92 10.95
N GLU A 238 21.51 5.92 11.15
CA GLU A 238 22.34 7.12 11.03
C GLU A 238 22.65 7.39 9.56
N ILE A 239 22.36 8.61 9.09
CA ILE A 239 22.61 9.01 7.69
C ILE A 239 24.10 9.33 7.54
N LEU A 240 24.81 8.52 6.75
CA LEU A 240 26.24 8.63 6.49
C LEU A 240 26.58 9.53 5.30
N GLY A 241 25.61 9.78 4.41
CA GLY A 241 25.84 10.45 3.14
C GLY A 241 24.63 10.44 2.23
N GLN A 242 24.82 10.85 0.98
CA GLN A 242 23.84 10.74 -0.11
C GLN A 242 24.52 10.33 -1.42
N THR A 243 23.79 9.66 -2.31
CA THR A 243 24.29 9.25 -3.64
C THR A 243 23.39 9.73 -4.78
N PHE A 244 24.01 9.95 -5.95
CA PHE A 244 23.43 10.34 -7.23
C PHE A 244 23.67 9.20 -8.24
N PRO A 245 22.76 8.20 -8.33
CA PRO A 245 22.97 6.97 -9.10
C PRO A 245 23.36 7.19 -10.56
N GLU A 246 22.77 8.16 -11.25
CA GLU A 246 23.02 8.49 -12.67
C GLU A 246 24.44 8.98 -12.96
N ARG A 247 25.20 9.33 -11.93
CA ARG A 247 26.58 9.85 -12.04
C ARG A 247 27.60 9.05 -11.24
N GLY A 248 27.18 8.03 -10.48
CA GLY A 248 28.08 7.27 -9.60
C GLY A 248 28.75 8.15 -8.54
N VAL A 249 28.11 9.25 -8.12
CA VAL A 249 28.68 10.19 -7.13
C VAL A 249 28.04 9.97 -5.77
N ILE A 250 28.86 9.82 -4.74
CA ILE A 250 28.46 9.75 -3.33
C ILE A 250 29.09 10.92 -2.58
N PHE A 251 28.31 11.60 -1.74
CA PHE A 251 28.81 12.54 -0.74
C PHE A 251 28.82 11.84 0.61
N ALA A 252 30.00 11.71 1.22
CA ALA A 252 30.10 11.36 2.63
C ALA A 252 29.84 12.60 3.49
N PHE A 253 29.07 12.45 4.56
CA PHE A 253 28.75 13.54 5.47
C PHE A 253 29.57 13.50 6.75
N ALA A 254 29.85 14.67 7.31
CA ALA A 254 30.28 14.80 8.70
C ALA A 254 29.23 14.18 9.65
N PRO A 255 29.63 13.64 10.81
CA PRO A 255 28.69 13.15 11.82
C PRO A 255 27.62 14.20 12.16
N ALA A 256 26.37 13.76 12.34
CA ALA A 256 25.28 14.64 12.73
C ALA A 256 25.22 14.77 14.27
N ASP A 257 24.86 15.97 14.76
CA ASP A 257 24.69 16.23 16.19
C ASP A 257 23.49 15.48 16.82
N GLN A 258 22.62 14.88 16.00
CA GLN A 258 21.39 14.21 16.42
C GLN A 258 21.20 12.90 15.64
N PRO A 259 20.95 11.76 16.31
CA PRO A 259 20.63 10.50 15.65
C PRO A 259 19.43 10.61 14.69
N GLY A 260 19.49 9.90 13.56
CA GLY A 260 18.43 9.91 12.55
C GLY A 260 18.22 11.26 11.87
N LYS A 261 19.24 12.11 11.82
CA LYS A 261 19.33 13.30 10.95
C LYS A 261 20.64 13.26 10.17
N ALA A 262 20.64 13.87 8.99
CA ALA A 262 21.86 14.15 8.23
C ALA A 262 22.45 15.50 8.69
N SER A 263 23.78 15.60 8.74
CA SER A 263 24.44 16.92 8.86
C SER A 263 24.32 17.72 7.56
N ASN A 264 24.20 17.04 6.42
CA ASN A 264 24.27 17.60 5.07
C ASN A 264 25.55 18.42 4.81
N MET A 265 26.61 18.14 5.56
CA MET A 265 27.93 18.78 5.45
C MET A 265 28.91 17.77 4.85
N VAL A 266 29.18 17.89 3.55
CA VAL A 266 30.02 16.98 2.76
C VAL A 266 31.48 17.09 3.20
N THR A 267 32.10 15.97 3.57
CA THR A 267 33.54 15.88 3.90
C THR A 267 34.36 15.25 2.77
N ASP A 268 33.79 14.27 2.08
CA ASP A 268 34.44 13.52 1.02
C ASP A 268 33.45 13.38 -0.15
N ILE A 269 33.94 13.56 -1.38
CA ILE A 269 33.21 13.30 -2.63
C ILE A 269 33.81 12.03 -3.23
N ILE A 270 32.99 11.00 -3.38
CA ILE A 270 33.41 9.69 -3.89
C ILE A 270 32.78 9.52 -5.28
N LEU A 271 33.60 9.18 -6.27
CA LEU A 271 33.15 8.83 -7.62
C LEU A 271 33.40 7.33 -7.80
N GLU A 272 32.38 6.57 -8.21
CA GLU A 272 32.44 5.11 -8.39
C GLU A 272 31.93 4.71 -9.78
N GLU A 273 32.20 3.46 -10.17
CA GLU A 273 31.55 2.86 -11.33
C GLU A 273 30.04 2.69 -11.08
N LEU A 274 29.23 2.87 -12.14
CA LEU A 274 27.78 2.71 -12.05
C LEU A 274 27.43 1.28 -11.62
N ASN A 275 26.77 1.16 -10.47
CA ASN A 275 26.35 -0.11 -9.87
C ASN A 275 24.83 -0.16 -9.69
N ALA A 276 24.29 -1.37 -9.57
CA ALA A 276 22.85 -1.57 -9.39
C ALA A 276 22.35 -1.09 -8.02
N ASP A 277 23.18 -1.20 -6.97
CA ASP A 277 22.77 -0.98 -5.58
C ASP A 277 22.32 0.46 -5.29
N ALA A 278 22.95 1.47 -5.88
CA ALA A 278 22.54 2.87 -5.73
C ALA A 278 21.13 3.13 -6.29
N PHE A 279 20.78 2.50 -7.43
CA PHE A 279 19.43 2.57 -8.01
C PHE A 279 18.41 1.75 -7.19
N ILE A 280 18.80 0.56 -6.73
CA ILE A 280 17.99 -0.30 -5.85
C ILE A 280 17.61 0.44 -4.56
N LEU A 281 18.58 1.11 -3.91
CA LEU A 281 18.37 1.90 -2.70
C LEU A 281 17.41 3.07 -2.93
N ARG A 282 17.53 3.78 -4.07
CA ARG A 282 16.63 4.89 -4.41
C ARG A 282 15.21 4.39 -4.68
N ALA A 283 15.06 3.27 -5.40
CA ALA A 283 13.77 2.63 -5.60
C ALA A 283 13.13 2.18 -4.28
N GLU A 284 13.89 1.52 -3.40
CA GLU A 284 13.42 1.07 -2.08
C GLU A 284 13.01 2.23 -1.15
N THR A 285 13.65 3.40 -1.30
CA THR A 285 13.31 4.59 -0.52
C THR A 285 12.01 5.25 -0.99
N PHE A 286 11.70 5.20 -2.29
CA PHE A 286 10.63 6.01 -2.89
C PHE A 286 9.47 5.22 -3.53
N TRP A 287 9.49 3.87 -3.54
CA TRP A 287 8.44 3.06 -4.18
C TRP A 287 7.02 3.32 -3.67
N GLU A 288 6.83 3.73 -2.41
CA GLU A 288 5.50 4.03 -1.85
C GLU A 288 4.92 5.38 -2.28
N SER A 289 5.75 6.39 -2.59
CA SER A 289 5.30 7.71 -3.03
C SER A 289 5.26 7.80 -4.56
N GLU A 290 6.27 7.24 -5.22
CA GLU A 290 6.59 7.45 -6.63
C GLU A 290 7.00 6.13 -7.30
N PRO A 291 6.05 5.18 -7.43
CA PRO A 291 6.33 3.84 -7.96
C PRO A 291 6.83 3.87 -9.41
N GLU A 292 6.43 4.84 -10.23
CA GLU A 292 6.94 5.00 -11.60
C GLU A 292 8.45 5.28 -11.63
N VAL A 293 8.92 6.15 -10.72
CA VAL A 293 10.35 6.49 -10.61
C VAL A 293 11.13 5.29 -10.07
N ALA A 294 10.58 4.59 -9.08
CA ALA A 294 11.17 3.35 -8.57
C ALA A 294 11.27 2.25 -9.66
N LEU A 295 10.27 2.08 -10.53
CA LEU A 295 10.35 1.16 -11.67
C LEU A 295 11.43 1.56 -12.69
N ARG A 296 11.63 2.87 -12.94
CA ARG A 296 12.72 3.34 -13.79
C ARG A 296 14.08 3.00 -13.19
N ASP A 297 14.27 3.26 -11.90
CA ASP A 297 15.51 2.94 -11.19
C ASP A 297 15.79 1.44 -11.21
N LEU A 298 14.78 0.60 -10.96
CA LEU A 298 14.92 -0.85 -11.03
C LEU A 298 15.22 -1.34 -12.46
N SER A 299 14.68 -0.66 -13.49
CA SER A 299 15.05 -0.91 -14.89
C SER A 299 16.52 -0.57 -15.17
N HIS A 300 17.08 0.49 -14.57
CA HIS A 300 18.52 0.78 -14.66
C HIS A 300 19.35 -0.24 -13.89
N ALA A 301 18.96 -0.59 -12.66
CA ALA A 301 19.61 -1.61 -11.85
C ALA A 301 19.71 -2.95 -12.60
N LEU A 302 18.61 -3.43 -13.21
CA LEU A 302 18.56 -4.68 -13.95
C LEU A 302 19.27 -4.65 -15.31
N LYS A 303 19.58 -3.47 -15.86
CA LYS A 303 20.48 -3.32 -17.02
C LYS A 303 21.95 -3.43 -16.62
N LEU A 304 22.30 -2.98 -15.42
CA LEU A 304 23.65 -3.06 -14.85
C LEU A 304 23.93 -4.48 -14.32
N ASP A 305 22.99 -5.07 -13.58
CA ASP A 305 23.04 -6.47 -13.13
C ASP A 305 21.68 -7.19 -13.32
N PRO A 306 21.52 -8.00 -14.38
CA PRO A 306 20.34 -8.83 -14.59
C PRO A 306 20.11 -9.95 -13.56
N GLN A 307 21.11 -10.26 -12.71
CA GLN A 307 21.03 -11.28 -11.65
C GLN A 307 20.74 -10.68 -10.26
N ALA A 308 20.57 -9.36 -10.15
CA ALA A 308 20.22 -8.67 -8.90
C ALA A 308 18.83 -9.10 -8.39
N ASP A 309 18.79 -10.15 -7.58
CA ASP A 309 17.59 -10.75 -6.98
C ASP A 309 16.76 -9.72 -6.19
N ARG A 310 17.44 -8.83 -5.45
CA ARG A 310 16.84 -7.72 -4.72
C ARG A 310 16.12 -6.72 -5.63
N ALA A 311 16.64 -6.45 -6.83
CA ALA A 311 15.98 -5.58 -7.80
C ALA A 311 14.69 -6.24 -8.36
N TRP A 312 14.74 -7.54 -8.69
CA TRP A 312 13.56 -8.30 -9.10
C TRP A 312 12.48 -8.35 -8.00
N TRP A 313 12.88 -8.50 -6.73
CA TRP A 313 11.98 -8.49 -5.58
C TRP A 313 11.31 -7.12 -5.38
N LEU A 314 12.08 -6.03 -5.37
CA LEU A 314 11.51 -4.68 -5.28
C LEU A 314 10.60 -4.39 -6.47
N GLN A 315 11.00 -4.76 -7.69
CA GLN A 315 10.17 -4.56 -8.89
C GLN A 315 8.81 -5.24 -8.74
N ALA A 316 8.77 -6.45 -8.19
CA ALA A 316 7.52 -7.12 -7.88
C ALA A 316 6.65 -6.37 -6.86
N ARG A 317 7.26 -5.84 -5.78
CA ARG A 317 6.55 -5.01 -4.78
C ARG A 317 5.99 -3.74 -5.39
N VAL A 318 6.73 -3.06 -6.26
CA VAL A 318 6.28 -1.84 -6.94
C VAL A 318 5.17 -2.15 -7.95
N GLN A 319 5.34 -3.18 -8.78
CA GLN A 319 4.30 -3.64 -9.71
C GLN A 319 3.02 -4.04 -8.97
N ARG A 320 3.13 -4.71 -7.82
CA ARG A 320 2.00 -5.06 -6.94
C ARG A 320 1.28 -3.81 -6.43
N LEU A 321 2.04 -2.82 -5.93
CA LEU A 321 1.48 -1.56 -5.47
C LEU A 321 0.68 -0.83 -6.56
N MET A 322 1.15 -0.89 -7.80
CA MET A 322 0.48 -0.32 -8.99
C MET A 322 -0.64 -1.19 -9.59
N GLY A 323 -1.03 -2.30 -8.94
CA GLY A 323 -2.06 -3.21 -9.47
C GLY A 323 -1.65 -4.04 -10.69
N ARG A 324 -0.36 -4.08 -11.05
CA ARG A 324 0.19 -4.83 -12.18
C ARG A 324 0.45 -6.30 -11.80
N SER A 325 -0.57 -6.98 -11.27
CA SER A 325 -0.42 -8.24 -10.53
C SER A 325 0.18 -9.40 -11.34
N ALA A 326 0.00 -9.40 -12.66
CA ALA A 326 0.61 -10.38 -13.56
C ALA A 326 2.11 -10.16 -13.74
N GLU A 327 2.56 -8.91 -13.88
CA GLU A 327 3.99 -8.57 -13.94
C GLU A 327 4.67 -8.81 -12.59
N ALA A 328 3.99 -8.41 -11.49
CA ALA A 328 4.47 -8.62 -10.14
C ALA A 328 4.76 -10.11 -9.86
N LEU A 329 3.87 -11.00 -10.32
CA LEU A 329 4.05 -12.44 -10.19
C LEU A 329 5.28 -12.96 -10.96
N GLN A 330 5.56 -12.43 -12.16
CA GLN A 330 6.76 -12.80 -12.92
C GLN A 330 8.04 -12.31 -12.23
N SER A 331 8.07 -11.05 -11.79
CA SER A 331 9.23 -10.45 -11.10
C SER A 331 9.56 -11.17 -9.80
N ILE A 332 8.56 -11.51 -8.97
CA ILE A 332 8.82 -12.21 -7.70
C ILE A 332 9.25 -13.66 -7.92
N GLN A 333 8.70 -14.34 -8.93
CA GLN A 333 9.16 -15.68 -9.32
C GLN A 333 10.61 -15.64 -9.76
N ARG A 334 11.05 -14.58 -10.47
CA ARG A 334 12.46 -14.41 -10.85
C ARG A 334 13.36 -14.19 -9.63
N ALA A 335 12.95 -13.38 -8.66
CA ALA A 335 13.69 -13.19 -7.40
C ALA A 335 13.84 -14.51 -6.61
N VAL A 336 12.76 -15.27 -6.45
CA VAL A 336 12.77 -16.59 -5.77
C VAL A 336 13.61 -17.63 -6.52
N GLN A 337 13.67 -17.57 -7.86
CA GLN A 337 14.57 -18.45 -8.65
C GLN A 337 16.05 -18.12 -8.46
N LEU A 338 16.38 -16.82 -8.40
CA LEU A 338 17.75 -16.34 -8.22
C LEU A 338 18.26 -16.66 -6.81
N ASN A 339 17.42 -16.47 -5.80
CA ASN A 339 17.77 -16.71 -4.40
C ASN A 339 16.66 -17.50 -3.66
N PRO A 340 16.63 -18.83 -3.79
CA PRO A 340 15.57 -19.67 -3.19
C PRO A 340 15.58 -19.72 -1.66
N GLN A 341 16.65 -19.23 -1.02
CA GLN A 341 16.83 -19.25 0.44
C GLN A 341 16.31 -17.96 1.10
N GLU A 342 16.09 -16.89 0.35
CA GLU A 342 15.61 -15.64 0.91
C GLU A 342 14.11 -15.71 1.23
N VAL A 343 13.82 -15.82 2.52
CA VAL A 343 12.49 -16.05 3.08
C VAL A 343 11.53 -14.89 2.79
N GLN A 344 12.02 -13.65 2.72
CA GLN A 344 11.23 -12.46 2.37
C GLN A 344 10.62 -12.59 0.96
N TYR A 345 11.34 -13.17 0.00
CA TYR A 345 10.84 -13.29 -1.37
C TYR A 345 9.69 -14.31 -1.46
N ARG A 346 9.73 -15.37 -0.65
CA ARG A 346 8.62 -16.33 -0.51
C ARG A 346 7.38 -15.71 0.15
N LEU A 347 7.61 -14.84 1.13
CA LEU A 347 6.56 -14.10 1.82
C LEU A 347 5.84 -13.11 0.88
N ASP A 348 6.59 -12.33 0.09
CA ASP A 348 6.00 -11.43 -0.91
C ASP A 348 5.38 -12.18 -2.10
N LEU A 349 5.94 -13.33 -2.50
CA LEU A 349 5.29 -14.23 -3.47
C LEU A 349 3.93 -14.66 -2.94
N ALA A 350 3.84 -15.09 -1.68
CA ALA A 350 2.56 -15.47 -1.08
C ALA A 350 1.56 -14.31 -1.09
N GLN A 351 1.99 -13.09 -0.77
CA GLN A 351 1.11 -11.92 -0.82
C GLN A 351 0.59 -11.62 -2.23
N ILE A 352 1.45 -11.71 -3.25
CA ILE A 352 1.05 -11.58 -4.67
C ILE A 352 0.08 -12.71 -5.09
N LEU A 353 0.26 -13.92 -4.57
CA LEU A 353 -0.65 -15.04 -4.81
C LEU A 353 -2.03 -14.83 -4.15
N ILE A 354 -2.12 -14.20 -2.97
CA ILE A 354 -3.39 -13.82 -2.33
C ILE A 354 -4.16 -12.84 -3.22
N GLU A 355 -3.49 -11.76 -3.67
CA GLU A 355 -4.10 -10.72 -4.50
C GLU A 355 -4.56 -11.27 -5.86
N ASN A 356 -3.82 -12.23 -6.43
CA ASN A 356 -4.19 -12.98 -7.63
C ASN A 356 -5.26 -14.08 -7.38
N ARG A 357 -5.85 -14.16 -6.18
CA ARG A 357 -6.82 -15.19 -5.73
C ARG A 357 -6.33 -16.64 -5.84
N GLN A 358 -5.00 -16.85 -5.88
CA GLN A 358 -4.36 -18.17 -5.90
C GLN A 358 -4.16 -18.70 -4.48
N THR A 359 -5.22 -18.69 -3.68
CA THR A 359 -5.20 -18.85 -2.23
C THR A 359 -4.50 -20.13 -1.76
N ALA A 360 -4.75 -21.27 -2.41
CA ALA A 360 -4.09 -22.54 -2.05
C ALA A 360 -2.56 -22.51 -2.24
N ALA A 361 -2.08 -21.84 -3.30
CA ALA A 361 -0.65 -21.65 -3.52
C ALA A 361 -0.05 -20.67 -2.50
N ALA A 362 -0.78 -19.58 -2.17
CA ALA A 362 -0.38 -18.64 -1.13
C ALA A 362 -0.23 -19.32 0.23
N THR A 363 -1.23 -20.08 0.68
CA THR A 363 -1.19 -20.83 1.96
C THR A 363 0.05 -21.73 2.02
N SER A 364 0.35 -22.47 0.94
CA SER A 364 1.52 -23.36 0.90
C SER A 364 2.86 -22.59 1.00
N GLN A 365 2.96 -21.39 0.42
CA GLN A 365 4.15 -20.54 0.58
C GLN A 365 4.25 -19.98 2.01
N LEU A 366 3.14 -19.55 2.61
CA LEU A 366 3.12 -19.03 3.99
C LEU A 366 3.48 -20.12 5.00
N GLU A 367 2.95 -21.34 4.86
CA GLU A 367 3.29 -22.48 5.70
C GLU A 367 4.78 -22.81 5.63
N GLN A 368 5.40 -22.73 4.44
CA GLN A 368 6.85 -22.87 4.27
C GLN A 368 7.61 -21.75 5.01
N VAL A 369 7.19 -20.49 4.90
CA VAL A 369 7.80 -19.37 5.64
C VAL A 369 7.70 -19.61 7.16
N VAL A 370 6.53 -20.01 7.68
CA VAL A 370 6.32 -20.29 9.10
C VAL A 370 7.22 -21.44 9.60
N ALA A 371 7.49 -22.44 8.75
CA ALA A 371 8.34 -23.58 9.08
C ALA A 371 9.86 -23.26 9.11
N VAL A 372 10.33 -22.27 8.34
CA VAL A 372 11.78 -21.94 8.26
C VAL A 372 12.18 -20.66 8.97
N ALA A 373 11.25 -19.75 9.25
CA ALA A 373 11.53 -18.42 9.79
C ALA A 373 11.74 -18.35 11.32
N ASP A 374 12.16 -19.43 11.98
CA ASP A 374 12.40 -19.44 13.44
C ASP A 374 13.48 -18.44 13.88
N GLN A 375 14.49 -18.20 13.04
CA GLN A 375 15.52 -17.18 13.26
C GLN A 375 15.11 -15.78 12.78
N ARG A 376 13.99 -15.64 12.06
CA ARG A 376 13.45 -14.38 11.54
C ARG A 376 12.01 -14.16 12.04
N PRO A 377 11.80 -13.96 13.36
CA PRO A 377 10.47 -13.98 13.98
C PRO A 377 9.51 -12.90 13.46
N HIS A 378 10.01 -11.77 12.93
CA HIS A 378 9.18 -10.75 12.28
C HIS A 378 8.55 -11.26 10.96
N LEU A 379 9.29 -12.04 10.16
CA LEU A 379 8.76 -12.69 8.95
C LEU A 379 7.76 -13.79 9.30
N LYS A 380 8.06 -14.58 10.34
CA LYS A 380 7.14 -15.62 10.85
C LYS A 380 5.83 -15.01 11.32
N ALA A 381 5.88 -13.90 12.05
CA ALA A 381 4.70 -13.17 12.51
C ALA A 381 3.91 -12.57 11.32
N ARG A 382 4.58 -11.98 10.32
CA ARG A 382 3.94 -11.48 9.10
C ARG A 382 3.27 -12.61 8.30
N ALA A 383 3.90 -13.79 8.19
CA ALA A 383 3.33 -14.94 7.51
C ALA A 383 2.07 -15.48 8.22
N LEU A 384 2.09 -15.56 9.55
CA LEU A 384 0.91 -15.91 10.35
C LEU A 384 -0.21 -14.87 10.21
N CYS A 385 0.10 -13.57 10.18
CA CYS A 385 -0.90 -12.54 9.90
C CYS A 385 -1.58 -12.74 8.54
N LEU A 386 -0.80 -13.01 7.48
CA LEU A 386 -1.33 -13.28 6.15
C LEU A 386 -2.11 -14.60 6.06
N LEU A 387 -1.75 -15.63 6.84
CA LEU A 387 -2.58 -16.84 6.99
C LEU A 387 -3.92 -16.52 7.66
N GLY A 388 -3.92 -15.63 8.64
CA GLY A 388 -5.13 -15.09 9.27
C GLY A 388 -6.05 -14.42 8.24
N ASP A 389 -5.52 -13.47 7.47
CA ASP A 389 -6.23 -12.81 6.37
C ASP A 389 -6.78 -13.81 5.33
N VAL A 390 -6.02 -14.86 5.00
CA VAL A 390 -6.46 -15.93 4.08
C VAL A 390 -7.63 -16.73 4.62
N TYR A 391 -7.61 -17.13 5.90
CA TYR A 391 -8.73 -17.87 6.50
C TYR A 391 -9.96 -16.99 6.74
N HIS A 392 -9.76 -15.68 6.98
CA HIS A 392 -10.83 -14.69 7.02
C HIS A 392 -11.53 -14.54 5.66
N ALA A 393 -10.76 -14.51 4.57
CA ALA A 393 -11.27 -14.31 3.20
C ALA A 393 -11.67 -15.62 2.48
N ALA A 394 -11.68 -16.77 3.17
CA ALA A 394 -12.10 -18.05 2.60
C ALA A 394 -13.61 -18.07 2.29
N ASP A 395 -14.03 -19.02 1.45
CA ASP A 395 -15.44 -19.21 1.05
C ASP A 395 -15.85 -20.67 1.29
N PRO A 396 -16.53 -21.00 2.43
CA PRO A 396 -16.89 -20.10 3.54
C PRO A 396 -15.67 -19.70 4.42
N PRO A 397 -15.75 -18.58 5.16
CA PRO A 397 -14.69 -18.16 6.10
C PRO A 397 -14.48 -19.12 7.26
N ASP A 398 -13.23 -19.25 7.71
CA ASP A 398 -12.87 -19.91 8.98
C ASP A 398 -12.34 -18.87 9.97
N PHE A 399 -13.26 -18.10 10.56
CA PHE A 399 -12.94 -17.05 11.52
C PHE A 399 -12.23 -17.55 12.79
N LYS A 400 -12.38 -18.84 13.14
CA LYS A 400 -11.67 -19.42 14.27
C LYS A 400 -10.18 -19.59 13.92
N LYS A 401 -9.89 -20.24 12.79
CA LYS A 401 -8.51 -20.43 12.34
C LYS A 401 -7.84 -19.11 11.93
N ALA A 402 -8.61 -18.15 11.43
CA ALA A 402 -8.14 -16.79 11.20
C ALA A 402 -7.66 -16.13 12.49
N LEU A 403 -8.50 -16.13 13.53
CA LEU A 403 -8.19 -15.54 14.83
C LEU A 403 -7.00 -16.23 15.53
N GLU A 404 -6.89 -17.55 15.43
CA GLU A 404 -5.74 -18.32 15.94
C GLU A 404 -4.42 -17.87 15.30
N ASN A 405 -4.41 -17.66 13.98
CA ASN A 405 -3.23 -17.20 13.24
C ASN A 405 -2.88 -15.73 13.55
N HIS A 406 -3.87 -14.83 13.60
CA HIS A 406 -3.67 -13.45 14.02
C HIS A 406 -3.14 -13.37 15.47
N TYR A 407 -3.62 -14.21 16.37
CA TYR A 407 -3.17 -14.23 17.77
C TYR A 407 -1.71 -14.67 17.92
N GLU A 408 -1.27 -15.73 17.23
CA GLU A 408 0.13 -16.15 17.24
C GLU A 408 1.05 -15.13 16.54
N ALA A 409 0.57 -14.43 15.50
CA ALA A 409 1.29 -13.30 14.90
C ALA A 409 1.53 -12.17 15.92
N ILE A 410 0.51 -11.79 16.70
CA ILE A 410 0.61 -10.78 17.76
C ILE A 410 1.64 -11.20 18.81
N LYS A 411 1.54 -12.43 19.30
CA LYS A 411 2.43 -13.00 20.33
C LYS A 411 3.90 -12.96 19.92
N LEU A 412 4.22 -13.29 18.66
CA LEU A 412 5.59 -13.21 18.14
C LEU A 412 6.07 -11.76 17.94
N ALA A 413 5.25 -10.91 17.31
CA ALA A 413 5.63 -9.54 17.01
C ALA A 413 5.74 -8.65 18.27
N GLN A 414 4.94 -8.93 19.31
CA GLN A 414 4.95 -8.20 20.58
C GLN A 414 6.31 -8.22 21.28
N ALA A 415 7.10 -9.29 21.10
CA ALA A 415 8.46 -9.40 21.63
C ALA A 415 9.50 -8.52 20.91
N LEU A 416 9.18 -8.04 19.70
CA LEU A 416 10.08 -7.25 18.84
C LEU A 416 9.69 -5.75 18.80
N ARG A 417 8.55 -5.38 19.40
CA ARG A 417 8.01 -4.00 19.41
C ARG A 417 8.95 -2.94 20.00
N THR A 418 9.98 -3.35 20.74
CA THR A 418 11.02 -2.48 21.32
C THR A 418 12.43 -2.97 21.01
N ASP A 419 12.61 -3.71 19.91
CA ASP A 419 13.93 -4.14 19.43
C ASP A 419 14.80 -2.90 19.13
N PRO A 420 16.10 -2.89 19.47
CA PRO A 420 16.97 -1.74 19.19
C PRO A 420 17.07 -1.41 17.70
N TYR A 421 17.02 -2.41 16.80
CA TYR A 421 17.14 -2.19 15.36
C TYR A 421 15.82 -1.71 14.76
N PRO A 422 15.76 -0.53 14.10
CA PRO A 422 14.52 0.01 13.54
C PRO A 422 13.83 -0.95 12.56
N ALA A 423 14.59 -1.66 11.72
CA ALA A 423 14.07 -2.60 10.73
C ALA A 423 13.15 -3.68 11.33
N TYR A 424 13.56 -4.30 12.45
CA TYR A 424 12.72 -5.29 13.13
C TYR A 424 11.57 -4.65 13.89
N ARG A 425 11.84 -3.53 14.57
CA ARG A 425 10.89 -2.85 15.45
C ARG A 425 9.70 -2.29 14.68
N VAL A 426 9.96 -1.62 13.57
CA VAL A 426 8.94 -1.08 12.65
C VAL A 426 8.13 -2.23 12.04
N ALA A 427 8.80 -3.22 11.43
CA ALA A 427 8.12 -4.37 10.83
C ALA A 427 7.24 -5.14 11.84
N ALA A 428 7.68 -5.26 13.09
CA ALA A 428 6.89 -5.87 14.16
C ALA A 428 5.69 -5.00 14.56
N LYS A 429 5.84 -3.68 14.67
CA LYS A 429 4.72 -2.76 14.92
C LYS A 429 3.69 -2.81 13.79
N ASP A 430 4.11 -2.86 12.52
CA ASP A 430 3.19 -3.03 11.37
C ASP A 430 2.44 -4.37 11.41
N VAL A 431 3.12 -5.47 11.77
CA VAL A 431 2.45 -6.77 11.97
C VAL A 431 1.46 -6.71 13.12
N LEU A 432 1.80 -6.02 14.22
CA LEU A 432 0.89 -5.86 15.35
C LEU A 432 -0.36 -5.07 14.96
N VAL A 433 -0.24 -3.94 14.24
CA VAL A 433 -1.41 -3.20 13.72
C VAL A 433 -2.29 -4.15 12.91
N ASP A 434 -1.72 -4.82 11.91
CA ASP A 434 -2.46 -5.66 10.98
C ASP A 434 -3.14 -6.85 11.65
N ALA A 435 -2.47 -7.53 12.58
CA ALA A 435 -3.03 -8.68 13.26
C ALA A 435 -4.09 -8.30 14.31
N HIS A 436 -4.00 -7.13 14.97
CA HIS A 436 -5.10 -6.64 15.82
C HIS A 436 -6.32 -6.25 14.98
N LEU A 437 -6.12 -5.68 13.78
CA LEU A 437 -7.19 -5.41 12.81
C LEU A 437 -7.78 -6.70 12.21
N GLY A 438 -6.97 -7.74 12.00
CA GLY A 438 -7.41 -9.10 11.68
C GLY A 438 -8.34 -9.67 12.76
N ALA A 439 -7.86 -9.75 14.00
CA ALA A 439 -8.64 -10.22 15.13
C ALA A 439 -9.95 -9.44 15.34
N ALA A 440 -9.94 -8.11 15.16
CA ALA A 440 -11.16 -7.30 15.21
C ALA A 440 -12.20 -7.71 14.15
N ARG A 441 -11.76 -7.95 12.90
CA ARG A 441 -12.62 -8.40 11.79
C ARG A 441 -13.14 -9.82 12.03
N ASP A 442 -12.29 -10.76 12.44
CA ASP A 442 -12.66 -12.15 12.72
C ASP A 442 -13.74 -12.27 13.80
N ILE A 443 -13.62 -11.44 14.85
CA ILE A 443 -14.57 -11.43 15.96
C ILE A 443 -15.87 -10.72 15.56
N ALA A 444 -15.79 -9.63 14.78
CA ALA A 444 -16.96 -8.88 14.33
C ALA A 444 -17.85 -9.71 13.38
N TRP A 445 -17.26 -10.37 12.38
CA TRP A 445 -18.00 -11.18 11.40
C TRP A 445 -18.27 -12.62 11.87
N GLY A 446 -17.49 -13.13 12.82
CA GLY A 446 -17.68 -14.46 13.40
C GLY A 446 -18.83 -14.57 14.40
N VAL A 447 -19.09 -15.81 14.82
CA VAL A 447 -20.07 -16.19 15.84
C VAL A 447 -19.35 -16.35 17.17
N TRP A 448 -19.34 -15.28 17.97
CA TRP A 448 -18.63 -15.21 19.25
C TRP A 448 -19.51 -14.56 20.32
N GLU A 449 -19.43 -15.04 21.56
CA GLU A 449 -20.05 -14.39 22.71
C GLU A 449 -19.36 -13.05 23.02
N GLN A 450 -20.13 -12.07 23.50
CA GLN A 450 -19.63 -10.77 23.98
C GLN A 450 -18.81 -9.96 22.95
N LYS A 451 -18.93 -10.23 21.63
CA LYS A 451 -18.10 -9.57 20.60
C LYS A 451 -18.14 -8.03 20.66
N GLU A 452 -19.30 -7.46 20.94
CA GLU A 452 -19.50 -6.01 21.15
C GLU A 452 -18.59 -5.42 22.25
N ALA A 453 -18.25 -6.19 23.30
CA ALA A 453 -17.44 -5.75 24.43
C ALA A 453 -15.91 -5.98 24.25
N VAL A 454 -15.49 -6.63 23.17
CA VAL A 454 -14.06 -6.93 22.91
C VAL A 454 -13.52 -6.24 21.66
N VAL A 455 -14.32 -6.09 20.60
CA VAL A 455 -13.85 -5.57 19.29
C VAL A 455 -13.30 -4.15 19.39
N GLY A 456 -13.92 -3.26 20.16
CA GLY A 456 -13.41 -1.91 20.39
C GLY A 456 -12.01 -1.87 21.02
N ARG A 457 -11.65 -2.86 21.85
CA ARG A 457 -10.30 -2.96 22.44
C ARG A 457 -9.25 -3.40 21.44
N TRP A 458 -9.60 -4.26 20.48
CA TRP A 458 -8.72 -4.64 19.38
C TRP A 458 -8.43 -3.44 18.46
N LEU A 459 -9.46 -2.68 18.09
CA LEU A 459 -9.32 -1.46 17.28
C LEU A 459 -8.48 -0.38 18.00
N GLN A 460 -8.75 -0.13 19.29
CA GLN A 460 -7.98 0.82 20.10
C GLN A 460 -6.51 0.42 20.19
N ARG A 461 -6.21 -0.88 20.34
CA ARG A 461 -4.82 -1.34 20.41
C ARG A 461 -4.09 -1.21 19.08
N ALA A 462 -4.77 -1.44 17.96
CA ALA A 462 -4.22 -1.18 16.63
C ALA A 462 -3.95 0.32 16.42
N LEU A 463 -4.85 1.19 16.91
CA LEU A 463 -4.70 2.65 16.84
C LEU A 463 -3.45 3.12 17.60
N GLU A 464 -3.25 2.68 18.85
CA GLU A 464 -2.08 3.04 19.66
C GLU A 464 -0.75 2.71 18.96
N LEU A 465 -0.69 1.55 18.29
CA LEU A 465 0.47 1.09 17.53
C LEU A 465 0.68 1.91 16.25
N ALA A 466 -0.41 2.29 15.56
CA ALA A 466 -0.36 3.14 14.38
C ALA A 466 0.06 4.60 14.72
N GLU A 467 -0.40 5.13 15.86
CA GLU A 467 0.02 6.43 16.38
C GLU A 467 1.52 6.41 16.78
N ASP A 468 1.98 5.34 17.43
CA ASP A 468 3.40 5.11 17.77
C ASP A 468 4.31 4.98 16.52
N LEU A 469 3.85 4.29 15.46
CA LEU A 469 4.54 4.23 14.16
C LEU A 469 4.73 5.60 13.52
N VAL A 470 3.69 6.44 13.50
CA VAL A 470 3.76 7.77 12.89
C VAL A 470 4.57 8.76 13.74
N GLN A 471 4.34 8.78 15.05
CA GLN A 471 4.93 9.79 15.94
C GLN A 471 6.39 9.47 16.32
N ASN A 472 6.68 8.22 16.69
CA ASN A 472 7.98 7.83 17.24
C ASN A 472 8.89 7.17 16.20
N GLU A 473 8.34 6.32 15.33
CA GLU A 473 9.11 5.68 14.25
C GLU A 473 9.14 6.51 12.95
N ARG A 474 8.45 7.66 12.91
CA ARG A 474 8.35 8.58 11.76
C ARG A 474 7.87 7.92 10.46
N GLN A 475 7.03 6.90 10.58
CA GLN A 475 6.47 6.18 9.43
C GLN A 475 5.31 6.94 8.79
N SER A 476 4.97 6.53 7.57
CA SER A 476 3.82 7.05 6.82
C SER A 476 2.50 6.92 7.62
N PRO A 477 1.56 7.89 7.53
CA PRO A 477 0.23 7.80 8.14
C PRO A 477 -0.67 6.68 7.57
N ARG A 478 -0.12 5.83 6.69
CA ARG A 478 -0.76 4.64 6.12
C ARG A 478 -1.39 3.72 7.18
N ALA A 479 -0.71 3.52 8.31
CA ALA A 479 -1.22 2.71 9.41
C ALA A 479 -2.48 3.31 10.04
N LEU A 480 -2.51 4.63 10.30
CA LEU A 480 -3.68 5.34 10.84
C LEU A 480 -4.88 5.22 9.90
N PHE A 481 -4.65 5.44 8.60
CA PHE A 481 -5.67 5.27 7.58
C PHE A 481 -6.24 3.85 7.57
N LYS A 482 -5.37 2.83 7.62
CA LYS A 482 -5.78 1.41 7.62
C LYS A 482 -6.60 1.03 8.86
N VAL A 483 -6.22 1.54 10.04
CA VAL A 483 -7.00 1.36 11.28
C VAL A 483 -8.38 1.99 11.15
N ALA A 484 -8.45 3.24 10.70
CA ALA A 484 -9.72 3.96 10.52
C ALA A 484 -10.64 3.27 9.51
N ALA A 485 -10.14 2.93 8.32
CA ALA A 485 -10.90 2.22 7.29
C ALA A 485 -11.41 0.85 7.80
N THR A 486 -10.58 0.08 8.52
CA THR A 486 -10.99 -1.20 9.08
C THR A 486 -12.04 -1.04 10.19
N ALA A 487 -11.96 0.01 11.00
CA ALA A 487 -12.96 0.30 12.02
C ALA A 487 -14.33 0.64 11.40
N LEU A 488 -14.36 1.30 10.24
CA LEU A 488 -15.60 1.53 9.47
C LEU A 488 -16.18 0.22 8.92
N ALA A 489 -15.36 -0.65 8.31
CA ALA A 489 -15.79 -1.98 7.87
C ALA A 489 -16.34 -2.83 9.03
N VAL A 490 -15.73 -2.74 10.21
CA VAL A 490 -16.20 -3.39 11.44
C VAL A 490 -17.50 -2.78 11.97
N SER A 491 -17.70 -1.47 11.82
CA SER A 491 -18.95 -0.79 12.21
C SER A 491 -20.16 -1.23 11.37
N VAL A 492 -19.96 -1.76 10.16
CA VAL A 492 -21.02 -2.38 9.35
C VAL A 492 -21.49 -3.70 9.98
N ALA A 493 -20.57 -4.48 10.55
CA ALA A 493 -20.86 -5.75 11.21
C ALA A 493 -21.41 -5.58 12.64
N LEU A 494 -21.01 -4.52 13.36
CA LEU A 494 -21.42 -4.22 14.73
C LEU A 494 -21.97 -2.77 14.87
N PRO A 495 -23.07 -2.42 14.18
CA PRO A 495 -23.56 -1.04 14.09
C PRO A 495 -24.11 -0.47 15.41
N THR A 496 -24.35 -1.33 16.40
CA THR A 496 -24.76 -0.98 17.77
C THR A 496 -23.58 -0.71 18.71
N ALA A 497 -22.40 -1.27 18.44
CA ALA A 497 -21.26 -1.29 19.36
C ALA A 497 -20.04 -0.48 18.89
N VAL A 498 -19.93 -0.20 17.59
CA VAL A 498 -18.85 0.61 17.02
C VAL A 498 -19.44 1.82 16.32
N ASP A 499 -19.24 2.99 16.92
CA ASP A 499 -19.56 4.30 16.33
C ASP A 499 -18.54 4.65 15.24
N PRO A 500 -18.95 4.93 13.98
CA PRO A 500 -18.04 5.31 12.90
C PRO A 500 -17.48 6.73 13.03
N GLN A 501 -18.12 7.64 13.77
CA GLN A 501 -17.79 9.08 13.72
C GLN A 501 -16.33 9.40 14.10
N PRO A 502 -15.75 8.86 15.19
CA PRO A 502 -14.34 9.11 15.53
C PRO A 502 -13.35 8.53 14.49
N TRP A 503 -13.76 7.47 13.78
CA TRP A 503 -12.95 6.83 12.75
C TRP A 503 -13.00 7.59 11.43
N LEU A 504 -14.14 8.21 11.08
CA LEU A 504 -14.26 9.11 9.94
C LEU A 504 -13.33 10.33 10.10
N GLU A 505 -13.26 10.92 11.29
CA GLU A 505 -12.35 12.03 11.57
C GLU A 505 -10.87 11.63 11.44
N LYS A 506 -10.49 10.43 11.93
CA LYS A 506 -9.13 9.89 11.76
C LYS A 506 -8.83 9.49 10.31
N LEU A 507 -9.81 8.98 9.56
CA LEU A 507 -9.71 8.67 8.15
C LEU A 507 -9.43 9.93 7.33
N ASP A 508 -10.24 10.98 7.51
CA ASP A 508 -10.09 12.27 6.84
C ASP A 508 -8.69 12.85 7.13
N GLN A 509 -8.25 12.87 8.40
CA GLN A 509 -6.91 13.36 8.79
C GLN A 509 -5.77 12.58 8.13
N ALA A 510 -5.80 11.23 8.19
CA ALA A 510 -4.75 10.40 7.61
C ALA A 510 -4.72 10.48 6.08
N TYR A 511 -5.89 10.54 5.42
CA TYR A 511 -6.01 10.72 3.98
C TYR A 511 -5.41 12.05 3.52
N GLN A 512 -5.71 13.17 4.19
CA GLN A 512 -5.16 14.48 3.83
C GLN A 512 -3.63 14.55 3.94
N LEU A 513 -3.01 13.73 4.80
CA LEU A 513 -1.55 13.60 4.87
C LEU A 513 -1.00 12.65 3.79
N LEU A 514 -1.67 11.54 3.49
CA LEU A 514 -1.24 10.55 2.49
C LEU A 514 -1.22 11.06 1.05
N VAL A 515 -2.05 12.06 0.71
CA VAL A 515 -2.13 12.65 -0.63
C VAL A 515 -1.19 13.85 -0.86
N GLN A 516 -0.34 14.17 0.12
CA GLN A 516 0.72 15.18 -0.01
C GLN A 516 1.99 14.54 -0.60
N ASP A 517 2.65 15.26 -1.50
CA ASP A 517 3.95 14.88 -2.10
C ASP A 517 4.05 13.45 -2.70
N VAL A 518 2.91 12.88 -3.12
CA VAL A 518 2.83 11.59 -3.84
C VAL A 518 2.52 11.77 -5.32
N SER A 519 2.91 10.78 -6.13
CA SER A 519 2.58 10.70 -7.55
C SER A 519 1.07 10.73 -7.82
N PRO A 520 0.62 11.21 -9.00
CA PRO A 520 -0.81 11.21 -9.37
C PRO A 520 -1.46 9.84 -9.28
N THR A 521 -0.76 8.77 -9.67
CA THR A 521 -1.22 7.37 -9.57
C THR A 521 -1.48 6.97 -8.12
N ARG A 522 -0.56 7.28 -7.20
CA ARG A 522 -0.72 6.97 -5.77
C ARG A 522 -1.81 7.82 -5.12
N LYS A 523 -1.96 9.07 -5.54
CA LYS A 523 -3.09 9.93 -5.13
C LYS A 523 -4.44 9.32 -5.53
N ALA A 524 -4.57 8.85 -6.78
CA ALA A 524 -5.78 8.19 -7.26
C ALA A 524 -6.06 6.88 -6.51
N GLN A 525 -5.03 6.09 -6.19
CA GLN A 525 -5.17 4.89 -5.36
C GLN A 525 -5.65 5.21 -3.94
N PHE A 526 -5.12 6.26 -3.30
CA PHE A 526 -5.61 6.70 -1.98
C PHE A 526 -7.03 7.29 -2.05
N GLN A 527 -7.40 7.97 -3.14
CA GLN A 527 -8.78 8.42 -3.39
C GLN A 527 -9.74 7.23 -3.49
N TRP A 528 -9.35 6.18 -4.21
CA TRP A 528 -10.10 4.92 -4.30
C TRP A 528 -10.30 4.26 -2.93
N GLU A 529 -9.22 4.04 -2.19
CA GLU A 529 -9.29 3.45 -0.85
C GLU A 529 -10.14 4.28 0.13
N TYR A 530 -10.03 5.62 0.05
CA TYR A 530 -10.79 6.54 0.89
C TYR A 530 -12.28 6.48 0.56
N GLY A 531 -12.65 6.49 -0.73
CA GLY A 531 -14.03 6.32 -1.17
C GLY A 531 -14.63 4.96 -0.78
N ALA A 532 -13.83 3.89 -0.81
CA ALA A 532 -14.25 2.56 -0.33
C ALA A 532 -14.48 2.52 1.19
N ALA A 533 -13.61 3.16 1.99
CA ALA A 533 -13.81 3.27 3.44
C ALA A 533 -15.04 4.13 3.79
N LEU A 534 -15.30 5.20 3.05
CA LEU A 534 -16.52 6.00 3.18
C LEU A 534 -17.78 5.22 2.77
N TYR A 535 -17.67 4.29 1.82
CA TYR A 535 -18.79 3.40 1.46
C TYR A 535 -19.24 2.53 2.64
N ASP A 536 -18.32 2.05 3.47
CA ASP A 536 -18.67 1.31 4.69
C ASP A 536 -19.41 2.19 5.72
N ALA A 537 -19.04 3.47 5.83
CA ALA A 537 -19.82 4.43 6.64
C ALA A 537 -21.26 4.62 6.08
N VAL A 538 -21.45 4.66 4.76
CA VAL A 538 -22.80 4.66 4.15
C VAL A 538 -23.58 3.41 4.56
N GLN A 539 -22.94 2.23 4.51
CA GLN A 539 -23.57 0.97 4.91
C GLN A 539 -23.98 0.99 6.40
N HIS A 540 -23.13 1.49 7.29
CA HIS A 540 -23.45 1.69 8.71
C HIS A 540 -24.62 2.68 8.92
N TYR A 541 -24.61 3.84 8.28
CA TYR A 541 -25.67 4.83 8.47
C TYR A 541 -27.01 4.39 7.87
N GLN A 542 -27.01 3.66 6.76
CA GLN A 542 -28.22 2.99 6.25
C GLN A 542 -28.76 1.97 7.25
N ALA A 543 -27.88 1.13 7.80
CA ALA A 543 -28.16 0.15 8.84
C ALA A 543 -28.77 0.77 10.11
N ARG A 544 -28.39 2.01 10.45
CA ARG A 544 -28.91 2.75 11.62
C ARG A 544 -30.12 3.63 11.32
N GLU A 545 -30.68 3.56 10.11
CA GLU A 545 -31.74 4.45 9.60
C GLU A 545 -31.37 5.95 9.61
N GLN A 546 -30.07 6.28 9.67
CA GLN A 546 -29.52 7.64 9.70
C GLN A 546 -29.31 8.15 8.26
N HIS A 547 -30.42 8.31 7.54
CA HIS A 547 -30.42 8.54 6.09
C HIS A 547 -29.70 9.81 5.64
N ASP A 548 -29.76 10.89 6.41
CA ASP A 548 -29.09 12.15 6.07
C ASP A 548 -27.56 12.00 6.08
N LEU A 549 -27.01 11.30 7.09
CA LEU A 549 -25.58 10.97 7.16
C LEU A 549 -25.20 9.98 6.05
N ALA A 550 -26.04 8.99 5.76
CA ALA A 550 -25.79 8.05 4.66
C ALA A 550 -25.71 8.77 3.30
N LEU A 551 -26.56 9.77 3.05
CA LEU A 551 -26.50 10.60 1.84
C LEU A 551 -25.26 11.52 1.83
N GLN A 552 -24.93 12.16 2.96
CA GLN A 552 -23.76 13.03 3.08
C GLN A 552 -22.44 12.28 2.78
N TYR A 553 -22.22 11.14 3.44
CA TYR A 553 -21.02 10.33 3.23
C TYR A 553 -21.05 9.57 1.91
N GLY A 554 -22.23 9.24 1.38
CA GLY A 554 -22.37 8.64 0.06
C GLY A 554 -21.98 9.59 -1.08
N GLN A 555 -22.28 10.89 -0.95
CA GLN A 555 -21.80 11.90 -1.89
C GLN A 555 -20.26 12.02 -1.85
N LYS A 556 -19.66 12.11 -0.64
CA LYS A 556 -18.18 12.08 -0.50
C LYS A 556 -17.56 10.81 -1.10
N ALA A 557 -18.19 9.64 -0.90
CA ALA A 557 -17.72 8.37 -1.42
C ALA A 557 -17.77 8.31 -2.96
N ILE A 558 -18.83 8.86 -3.58
CA ILE A 558 -18.94 8.99 -5.04
C ILE A 558 -17.77 9.82 -5.59
N GLU A 559 -17.58 11.03 -5.03
CA GLU A 559 -16.52 11.95 -5.46
C GLU A 559 -15.12 11.33 -5.36
N ALA A 560 -14.85 10.61 -4.28
CA ALA A 560 -13.58 9.92 -4.06
C ALA A 560 -13.37 8.71 -4.99
N LEU A 561 -14.39 7.85 -5.16
CA LEU A 561 -14.29 6.67 -6.04
C LEU A 561 -14.20 7.06 -7.51
N GLU A 562 -14.98 8.04 -8.00
CA GLU A 562 -14.91 8.50 -9.39
C GLU A 562 -13.54 9.14 -9.71
N ALA A 563 -13.01 9.96 -8.79
CA ALA A 563 -11.67 10.53 -8.92
C ALA A 563 -10.57 9.45 -8.90
N GLY A 564 -10.69 8.45 -8.01
CA GLY A 564 -9.74 7.34 -7.93
C GLY A 564 -9.79 6.44 -9.17
N LEU A 565 -10.98 6.17 -9.71
CA LEU A 565 -11.18 5.39 -10.94
C LEU A 565 -10.51 6.05 -12.15
N ALA A 566 -10.55 7.38 -12.24
CA ALA A 566 -9.93 8.12 -13.35
C ALA A 566 -8.40 7.99 -13.41
N GLY A 567 -7.74 7.55 -12.34
CA GLY A 567 -6.28 7.42 -12.26
C GLY A 567 -5.71 6.01 -12.38
N HIS A 568 -6.54 4.99 -12.67
CA HIS A 568 -6.07 3.63 -12.96
C HIS A 568 -6.95 2.94 -14.01
N THR A 569 -6.50 1.81 -14.56
CA THR A 569 -7.32 1.03 -15.51
C THR A 569 -8.47 0.35 -14.75
N PRO A 570 -9.75 0.68 -15.04
CA PRO A 570 -10.88 0.10 -14.32
C PRO A 570 -10.99 -1.41 -14.51
N ASN A 571 -11.29 -2.12 -13.44
CA ASN A 571 -11.66 -3.54 -13.46
C ASN A 571 -13.16 -3.73 -13.13
N PRO A 572 -13.76 -4.91 -13.40
CA PRO A 572 -15.19 -5.14 -13.19
C PRO A 572 -15.67 -4.95 -11.74
N MET A 573 -14.81 -5.19 -10.75
CA MET A 573 -15.16 -4.98 -9.33
C MET A 573 -15.20 -3.49 -8.97
N ASP A 574 -14.41 -2.65 -9.63
CA ASP A 574 -14.42 -1.19 -9.41
C ASP A 574 -15.74 -0.60 -9.89
N HIS A 575 -16.14 -0.97 -11.11
CA HIS A 575 -17.46 -0.66 -11.64
C HIS A 575 -18.58 -1.24 -10.77
N TYR A 576 -18.45 -2.48 -10.29
CA TYR A 576 -19.44 -3.06 -9.37
C TYR A 576 -19.58 -2.24 -8.07
N LEU A 577 -18.48 -1.79 -7.47
CA LEU A 577 -18.49 -1.00 -6.23
C LEU A 577 -19.20 0.34 -6.42
N ILE A 578 -18.81 1.12 -7.45
CA ILE A 578 -19.46 2.42 -7.74
C ILE A 578 -20.94 2.23 -8.08
N GLY A 579 -21.27 1.24 -8.91
CA GLY A 579 -22.66 0.92 -9.25
C GLY A 579 -23.50 0.53 -8.03
N ARG A 580 -22.93 -0.22 -7.07
CA ARG A 580 -23.58 -0.56 -5.79
C ARG A 580 -23.70 0.63 -4.85
N LEU A 581 -22.80 1.62 -4.90
CA LEU A 581 -22.92 2.88 -4.17
C LEU A 581 -24.05 3.75 -4.74
N TYR A 582 -24.06 3.97 -6.06
CA TYR A 582 -25.16 4.68 -6.72
C TYR A 582 -26.52 4.02 -6.47
N PHE A 583 -26.61 2.69 -6.54
CA PHE A 583 -27.82 1.96 -6.16
C PHE A 583 -28.23 2.22 -4.70
N ARG A 584 -27.29 2.14 -3.73
CA ARG A 584 -27.59 2.42 -2.31
C ARG A 584 -28.09 3.85 -2.09
N MET A 585 -27.54 4.84 -2.79
CA MET A 585 -28.01 6.22 -2.75
C MET A 585 -29.46 6.35 -3.24
N GLY A 586 -29.76 5.80 -4.42
CA GLY A 586 -31.14 5.79 -4.95
C GLY A 586 -32.13 5.03 -4.07
N ALA A 587 -31.68 3.94 -3.43
CA ALA A 587 -32.49 3.11 -2.53
C ALA A 587 -33.02 3.88 -1.30
N ILE A 588 -32.27 4.85 -0.78
CA ILE A 588 -32.72 5.73 0.32
C ILE A 588 -33.98 6.51 -0.11
N PHE A 589 -33.97 7.11 -1.30
CA PHE A 589 -35.12 7.84 -1.84
C PHE A 589 -36.29 6.92 -2.19
N ALA A 590 -36.02 5.79 -2.86
CA ALA A 590 -37.05 4.87 -3.34
C ALA A 590 -37.82 4.16 -2.21
N ILE A 591 -37.10 3.65 -1.19
CA ILE A 591 -37.70 2.79 -0.15
C ILE A 591 -38.19 3.64 1.02
N GLN A 592 -37.29 4.44 1.60
CA GLN A 592 -37.54 5.11 2.88
C GLN A 592 -38.40 6.34 2.69
N GLN A 593 -38.09 7.14 1.66
CA GLN A 593 -38.84 8.36 1.36
C GLN A 593 -39.98 8.16 0.32
N LYS A 594 -40.06 7.00 -0.34
CA LYS A 594 -41.04 6.65 -1.41
C LYS A 594 -41.03 7.60 -2.61
N LYS A 595 -39.89 8.23 -2.87
CA LYS A 595 -39.64 9.19 -3.95
C LYS A 595 -38.91 8.51 -5.10
N HIS A 596 -39.61 7.66 -5.85
CA HIS A 596 -39.02 6.93 -6.98
C HIS A 596 -38.42 7.87 -8.05
N ALA A 597 -38.97 9.08 -8.23
CA ALA A 597 -38.43 10.09 -9.15
C ALA A 597 -37.09 10.70 -8.70
N GLU A 598 -36.81 10.78 -7.40
CA GLU A 598 -35.50 11.20 -6.87
C GLU A 598 -34.49 10.05 -6.88
N ALA A 599 -34.96 8.80 -6.92
CA ALA A 599 -34.12 7.61 -7.00
C ALA A 599 -33.62 7.30 -8.42
N THR A 600 -34.43 7.51 -9.46
CA THR A 600 -34.09 7.13 -10.84
C THR A 600 -32.79 7.74 -11.38
N PRO A 601 -32.40 9.00 -11.11
CA PRO A 601 -31.12 9.54 -11.59
C PRO A 601 -29.89 8.82 -11.00
N TYR A 602 -29.98 8.34 -9.75
CA TYR A 602 -28.94 7.51 -9.15
C TYR A 602 -28.91 6.12 -9.79
N TYR A 603 -30.08 5.55 -10.12
CA TYR A 603 -30.17 4.25 -10.80
C TYR A 603 -29.68 4.29 -12.26
N ASP A 604 -29.86 5.41 -12.95
CA ASP A 604 -29.31 5.61 -14.29
C ASP A 604 -27.78 5.51 -14.25
N LYS A 605 -27.13 6.28 -13.37
CA LYS A 605 -25.68 6.17 -13.12
C LYS A 605 -25.25 4.80 -12.60
N ALA A 606 -26.06 4.15 -11.75
CA ALA A 606 -25.77 2.81 -11.27
C ALA A 606 -25.71 1.81 -12.42
N LEU A 607 -26.61 1.89 -13.40
CA LEU A 607 -26.67 0.98 -14.53
C LEU A 607 -25.40 1.06 -15.39
N ASP A 608 -24.93 2.26 -15.74
CA ASP A 608 -23.72 2.43 -16.56
C ASP A 608 -22.53 1.65 -15.99
N HIS A 609 -22.33 1.71 -14.67
CA HIS A 609 -21.29 0.94 -13.98
C HIS A 609 -21.65 -0.54 -13.81
N LEU A 610 -22.86 -0.88 -13.37
CA LEU A 610 -23.26 -2.27 -13.13
C LEU A 610 -23.32 -3.10 -14.42
N GLU A 611 -23.52 -2.50 -15.58
CA GLU A 611 -23.45 -3.16 -16.88
C GLU A 611 -22.00 -3.36 -17.35
N ALA A 612 -21.10 -2.40 -17.12
CA ALA A 612 -19.66 -2.56 -17.36
C ALA A 612 -19.04 -3.68 -16.49
N ALA A 613 -19.57 -3.89 -15.27
CA ALA A 613 -19.16 -4.98 -14.40
C ALA A 613 -19.72 -6.37 -14.81
N ALA A 614 -20.76 -6.42 -15.64
CA ALA A 614 -21.53 -7.64 -15.85
C ALA A 614 -20.75 -8.73 -16.63
N GLY A 615 -20.99 -10.00 -16.29
CA GLY A 615 -20.41 -11.15 -16.98
C GLY A 615 -19.02 -11.60 -16.51
N GLN A 616 -18.34 -10.81 -15.67
CA GLN A 616 -17.03 -11.15 -15.09
C GLN A 616 -17.06 -11.32 -13.55
N LEU A 617 -18.25 -11.35 -12.96
CA LEU A 617 -18.48 -11.50 -11.52
C LEU A 617 -18.62 -12.98 -11.14
N ASP A 618 -18.25 -13.32 -9.89
CA ASP A 618 -18.56 -14.64 -9.31
C ASP A 618 -20.09 -14.84 -9.15
N ASP A 619 -20.52 -16.08 -8.95
CA ASP A 619 -21.95 -16.42 -8.93
C ASP A 619 -22.71 -15.79 -7.76
N ALA A 620 -22.06 -15.56 -6.61
CA ALA A 620 -22.68 -14.91 -5.45
C ALA A 620 -22.90 -13.40 -5.69
N THR A 621 -21.94 -12.76 -6.32
CA THR A 621 -22.00 -11.34 -6.70
C THR A 621 -22.93 -11.13 -7.90
N THR A 622 -23.02 -12.11 -8.80
CA THR A 622 -24.02 -12.19 -9.87
C THR A 622 -25.45 -12.25 -9.31
N GLY A 623 -25.71 -13.06 -8.28
CA GLY A 623 -27.01 -13.10 -7.60
C GLY A 623 -27.42 -11.74 -7.03
N ARG A 624 -26.50 -11.10 -6.29
CA ARG A 624 -26.70 -9.75 -5.72
C ARG A 624 -26.89 -8.66 -6.79
N LEU A 625 -26.25 -8.80 -7.95
CA LEU A 625 -26.49 -7.93 -9.12
C LEU A 625 -27.92 -8.12 -9.65
N GLY A 626 -28.39 -9.36 -9.72
CA GLY A 626 -29.77 -9.67 -10.14
C GLY A 626 -30.82 -9.02 -9.24
N GLU A 627 -30.65 -9.15 -7.91
CA GLU A 627 -31.49 -8.47 -6.92
C GLU A 627 -31.49 -6.94 -7.09
N THR A 628 -30.32 -6.37 -7.35
CA THR A 628 -30.12 -4.93 -7.60
C THR A 628 -30.92 -4.47 -8.82
N TYR A 629 -30.87 -5.21 -9.93
CA TYR A 629 -31.65 -4.92 -11.14
C TYR A 629 -33.17 -5.03 -10.90
N VAL A 630 -33.65 -6.06 -10.19
CA VAL A 630 -35.08 -6.21 -9.83
C VAL A 630 -35.55 -5.01 -8.99
N SER A 631 -34.76 -4.57 -8.01
CA SER A 631 -35.09 -3.43 -7.15
C SER A 631 -35.19 -2.12 -7.93
N MET A 632 -34.25 -1.85 -8.85
CA MET A 632 -34.31 -0.67 -9.73
C MET A 632 -35.51 -0.75 -10.69
N GLY A 633 -35.83 -1.94 -11.22
CA GLY A 633 -36.98 -2.17 -12.09
C GLY A 633 -38.31 -1.71 -11.47
N VAL A 634 -38.51 -1.91 -10.16
CA VAL A 634 -39.69 -1.41 -9.44
C VAL A 634 -39.79 0.13 -9.48
N SER A 635 -38.68 0.84 -9.33
CA SER A 635 -38.69 2.32 -9.36
C SER A 635 -38.87 2.89 -10.76
N TYR A 636 -38.33 2.23 -11.79
CA TYR A 636 -38.65 2.56 -13.19
C TYR A 636 -40.13 2.29 -13.51
N TRP A 637 -40.73 1.25 -12.90
CA TRP A 637 -42.16 0.99 -13.04
C TRP A 637 -43.00 2.11 -12.43
N GLU A 638 -42.74 2.51 -11.19
CA GLU A 638 -43.51 3.57 -10.51
C GLU A 638 -43.33 4.95 -11.17
N THR A 639 -42.20 5.22 -11.82
CA THR A 639 -41.95 6.45 -12.59
C THR A 639 -42.44 6.42 -14.05
N GLY A 640 -43.06 5.31 -14.49
CA GLY A 640 -43.70 5.20 -15.80
C GLY A 640 -42.81 4.69 -16.94
N GLN A 641 -41.55 4.34 -16.69
CA GLN A 641 -40.64 3.72 -17.66
C GLN A 641 -40.93 2.20 -17.75
N LYS A 642 -42.14 1.83 -18.21
CA LYS A 642 -42.72 0.48 -18.05
C LYS A 642 -41.93 -0.62 -18.77
N GLU A 643 -41.48 -0.36 -19.99
CA GLU A 643 -40.73 -1.31 -20.83
C GLU A 643 -39.34 -1.58 -20.22
N ARG A 644 -38.64 -0.51 -19.84
CA ARG A 644 -37.33 -0.56 -19.16
C ARG A 644 -37.41 -1.31 -17.85
N ALA A 645 -38.47 -1.07 -17.07
CA ALA A 645 -38.74 -1.78 -15.82
C ALA A 645 -38.88 -3.30 -16.01
N VAL A 646 -39.62 -3.73 -17.04
CA VAL A 646 -39.79 -5.16 -17.35
C VAL A 646 -38.47 -5.78 -17.83
N GLN A 647 -37.77 -5.14 -18.76
CA GLN A 647 -36.48 -5.61 -19.27
C GLN A 647 -35.45 -5.78 -18.15
N LEU A 648 -35.35 -4.78 -17.27
CA LEU A 648 -34.39 -4.80 -16.16
C LEU A 648 -34.76 -5.82 -15.09
N THR A 649 -36.05 -5.97 -14.78
CA THR A 649 -36.54 -7.00 -13.84
C THR A 649 -36.28 -8.41 -14.40
N GLU A 650 -36.50 -8.63 -15.69
CA GLU A 650 -36.21 -9.90 -16.38
C GLU A 650 -34.71 -10.23 -16.39
N LYS A 651 -33.85 -9.26 -16.75
CA LYS A 651 -32.39 -9.38 -16.64
C LYS A 651 -31.98 -9.74 -15.21
N GLY A 652 -32.59 -9.11 -14.22
CA GLY A 652 -32.35 -9.38 -12.80
C GLY A 652 -32.73 -10.79 -12.38
N VAL A 653 -33.92 -11.26 -12.75
CA VAL A 653 -34.40 -12.63 -12.51
C VAL A 653 -33.43 -13.67 -13.09
N GLN A 654 -32.98 -13.50 -14.34
CA GLN A 654 -32.05 -14.45 -14.98
C GLN A 654 -30.71 -14.59 -14.24
N LEU A 655 -30.17 -13.48 -13.72
CA LEU A 655 -28.95 -13.50 -12.91
C LEU A 655 -29.17 -14.18 -11.54
N MET A 656 -30.33 -13.96 -10.91
CA MET A 656 -30.71 -14.65 -9.69
C MET A 656 -30.91 -16.16 -9.92
N GLU A 657 -31.53 -16.57 -11.03
CA GLU A 657 -31.70 -17.98 -11.42
C GLU A 657 -30.36 -18.69 -11.60
N LYS A 658 -29.38 -18.03 -12.24
CA LYS A 658 -28.00 -18.55 -12.32
C LYS A 658 -27.38 -18.75 -10.93
N ALA A 659 -27.53 -17.78 -10.03
CA ALA A 659 -27.01 -17.87 -8.68
C ALA A 659 -27.72 -18.95 -7.83
N VAL A 660 -29.02 -19.18 -8.03
CA VAL A 660 -29.78 -20.29 -7.43
C VAL A 660 -29.27 -21.64 -7.95
N ALA A 661 -29.07 -21.78 -9.26
CA ALA A 661 -28.50 -23.00 -9.84
C ALA A 661 -27.07 -23.29 -9.32
N ALA A 662 -26.27 -22.24 -9.08
CA ALA A 662 -24.97 -22.31 -8.44
C ALA A 662 -25.02 -22.48 -6.89
N ARG A 663 -26.21 -22.62 -6.30
CA ARG A 663 -26.47 -22.71 -4.84
C ARG A 663 -25.92 -21.55 -4.02
N ARG A 664 -25.79 -20.37 -4.65
CA ARG A 664 -25.40 -19.09 -4.01
C ARG A 664 -26.60 -18.25 -3.56
N LEU A 665 -27.79 -18.55 -4.05
CA LEU A 665 -29.07 -18.04 -3.55
C LEU A 665 -30.06 -19.20 -3.30
N PRO A 666 -31.00 -19.07 -2.36
CA PRO A 666 -32.09 -20.03 -2.19
C PRO A 666 -33.18 -19.83 -3.26
N GLU A 667 -33.87 -20.90 -3.68
CA GLU A 667 -34.98 -20.81 -4.65
C GLU A 667 -36.08 -19.83 -4.24
N SER A 668 -36.31 -19.68 -2.92
CA SER A 668 -37.27 -18.73 -2.36
C SER A 668 -37.00 -17.27 -2.77
N ALA A 669 -35.73 -16.90 -3.03
CA ALA A 669 -35.34 -15.56 -3.47
C ALA A 669 -36.00 -15.16 -4.81
N LEU A 670 -36.36 -16.13 -5.66
CA LEU A 670 -37.00 -15.88 -6.96
C LEU A 670 -38.50 -15.57 -6.86
N THR A 671 -39.13 -15.80 -5.70
CA THR A 671 -40.60 -15.73 -5.56
C THR A 671 -41.13 -14.31 -5.77
N VAL A 672 -40.52 -13.31 -5.13
CA VAL A 672 -40.92 -11.90 -5.26
C VAL A 672 -40.57 -11.33 -6.65
N PRO A 673 -39.33 -11.49 -7.17
CA PRO A 673 -38.97 -11.11 -8.54
C PRO A 673 -39.92 -11.66 -9.62
N ASN A 674 -40.23 -12.95 -9.59
CA ASN A 674 -41.13 -13.57 -10.58
C ASN A 674 -42.58 -13.08 -10.46
N SER A 675 -43.06 -12.85 -9.23
CA SER A 675 -44.39 -12.25 -8.99
C SER A 675 -44.48 -10.82 -9.53
N ASN A 676 -43.43 -10.02 -9.31
CA ASN A 676 -43.31 -8.65 -9.85
C ASN A 676 -43.30 -8.69 -11.38
N LEU A 677 -42.42 -9.48 -12.00
CA LEU A 677 -42.28 -9.59 -13.46
C LEU A 677 -43.58 -10.04 -14.13
N LYS A 678 -44.28 -11.04 -13.56
CA LYS A 678 -45.60 -11.47 -14.01
C LYS A 678 -46.62 -10.31 -13.96
N THR A 679 -46.68 -9.60 -12.85
CA THR A 679 -47.61 -8.47 -12.66
C THR A 679 -47.36 -7.35 -13.66
N MET A 680 -46.09 -7.00 -13.91
CA MET A 680 -45.71 -5.99 -14.89
C MET A 680 -46.07 -6.40 -16.33
N ARG A 681 -45.78 -7.65 -16.72
CA ARG A 681 -46.14 -8.21 -18.05
C ARG A 681 -47.65 -8.24 -18.27
N GLU A 682 -48.43 -8.66 -17.27
CA GLU A 682 -49.90 -8.64 -17.34
C GLU A 682 -50.44 -7.21 -17.51
N ALA A 683 -49.86 -6.23 -16.83
CA ALA A 683 -50.26 -4.83 -16.95
C ALA A 683 -49.96 -4.28 -18.36
N LEU A 684 -48.75 -4.47 -18.90
CA LEU A 684 -48.42 -4.07 -20.27
C LEU A 684 -49.35 -4.72 -21.32
N SER A 685 -49.66 -6.01 -21.17
CA SER A 685 -50.58 -6.70 -22.08
C SER A 685 -52.00 -6.11 -22.05
N ARG A 686 -52.46 -5.62 -20.89
CA ARG A 686 -53.76 -4.93 -20.77
C ARG A 686 -53.72 -3.55 -21.44
N THR A 687 -52.64 -2.78 -21.28
CA THR A 687 -52.47 -1.47 -21.93
C THR A 687 -52.47 -1.63 -23.46
N ALA A 688 -51.65 -2.54 -24.00
CA ALA A 688 -51.59 -2.79 -25.44
C ALA A 688 -52.93 -3.28 -26.03
N ARG A 689 -53.72 -4.04 -25.27
CA ARG A 689 -55.09 -4.44 -25.68
C ARG A 689 -56.09 -3.28 -25.63
N ALA A 690 -55.92 -2.32 -24.73
CA ALA A 690 -56.76 -1.13 -24.65
C ALA A 690 -56.45 -0.13 -25.78
N GLU A 691 -55.17 0.03 -26.12
CA GLU A 691 -54.70 0.90 -27.21
C GLU A 691 -54.96 0.30 -28.60
N GLY A 692 -54.92 -1.03 -28.73
CA GLY A 692 -55.25 -1.75 -29.96
C GLY A 692 -56.76 -1.93 -30.23
N ALA A 693 -57.63 -1.44 -29.34
CA ALA A 693 -59.08 -1.49 -29.56
C ALA A 693 -59.53 -0.30 -30.42
N PRO A 694 -60.21 -0.52 -31.56
CA PRO A 694 -60.76 0.59 -32.34
C PRO A 694 -61.77 1.37 -31.52
N SER A 695 -61.75 2.70 -31.61
CA SER A 695 -62.64 3.58 -30.84
C SER A 695 -64.10 3.42 -31.30
N THR A 696 -64.83 2.48 -30.69
CA THR A 696 -66.26 2.31 -30.91
C THR A 696 -67.04 3.32 -30.07
N THR A 697 -66.97 4.59 -30.46
CA THR A 697 -67.95 5.62 -30.12
C THR A 697 -68.87 5.83 -31.33
N PRO A 698 -70.08 5.25 -31.33
CA PRO A 698 -71.16 5.74 -32.18
C PRO A 698 -71.49 7.19 -31.79
N ARG A 699 -71.94 7.99 -32.77
CA ARG A 699 -72.39 9.37 -32.58
C ARG A 699 -73.63 9.47 -31.69
#